data_AF-A0A7C6TVS1-F1
#
_entry.id   AF-A0A7C6TVS1-F1
#
_cell.length_a   1.000
_cell.length_b   1.000
_cell.length_c   1.000
_cell.angle_alpha   90.00
_cell.angle_beta   90.00
_cell.angle_gamma   90.00
#
_symmetry.space_group_name_H-M   'P 1'
#
loop_
_entity.id
_entity.type
_entity.pdbx_description
1 polymer ?
#
loop_
_entity_poly.entity_id
_entity_poly.type
_entity_poly.pdbx_seq_one_letter_code
_entity_poly.pdbx_strand_id
1 'polypeptide(L)'
;MTINKYRHIFLREAPGTFQFTKPASLGSSKFIPDRDPASHSATLIKKFNDAWKHAEDEQAVLHRTRNGVYIEFISDPGAYLVTKSLEEMRSQKIRLLNVRTEEKENEEITYATVYVAHDKKRYFLDKIEAYAIDPLDGGKRKNATLVNSIAELRKALLVESFWIDSRELVPANEKVWCEVWLSSDDSEVLDDFERLLEQENIEASAGFIRFPERMVKVVLANRQDLETLTKNFDYIAEYRRAKETAAFWLDMPNREQAEWVRDLLKRIEVAADPTISVCVLDTGINNGHPLLTPVLKDEDCMTVNSAWGKEDHDKHGTLMAGIAAYGDLQQCLTSRNKIPLSHCLESVKIIPRPPAENRQELWGYITSQAISIAEIQAPQRSHIHCMAISATDTRDKGRPSSWSGQIDNLASGAEDDNQRLIIVCAGNVSDLACAVDYPNAQVTESIHDPGQAWNALTIGAYTELDVIKNETLRGFDPVASAGQLSPFTTTSVAWDNKWPNKPDVVLEGGNLSYDGQGFCDESEDLSLLSTFYRPTISHFSSHNMTSAATARAAWLAAQIKDFYPECWPETVRALIVHSAEWTDGLKEQFLENQSKTAYAKLLRICGYGVPDLSRALYSAENSLTLVSQAYIQPYEKKSSGSGYRTNDMHLYDLPWPKEVLLALPPDIKVNMKVTLSYFVEPGPGEIGWENRYRY
;
A
#
# COMPACT_ATOMS: atom_id res chain seq x y z
N MET A 1 -17.28 9.81 12.28
CA MET A 1 -18.07 8.71 12.87
C MET A 1 -17.18 7.49 13.02
N THR A 2 -17.20 6.79 14.15
CA THR A 2 -16.47 5.53 14.34
C THR A 2 -17.14 4.47 13.46
N ILE A 3 -16.43 3.98 12.44
CA ILE A 3 -16.92 2.90 11.58
C ILE A 3 -16.84 1.60 12.38
N ASN A 4 -17.97 0.89 12.51
CA ASN A 4 -18.01 -0.39 13.22
C ASN A 4 -17.19 -1.45 12.44
N LYS A 5 -16.34 -2.18 13.17
CA LYS A 5 -15.49 -3.25 12.63
C LYS A 5 -16.17 -4.61 12.86
N TYR A 6 -16.30 -5.40 11.81
CA TYR A 6 -16.90 -6.74 11.82
C TYR A 6 -15.89 -7.76 11.28
N ARG A 7 -15.97 -9.02 11.70
CA ARG A 7 -15.17 -10.09 11.08
C ARG A 7 -15.65 -10.33 9.64
N HIS A 8 -14.72 -10.73 8.78
CA HIS A 8 -15.02 -11.21 7.43
C HIS A 8 -15.96 -12.42 7.48
N ILE A 9 -16.75 -12.58 6.43
CA ILE A 9 -17.69 -13.70 6.31
C ILE A 9 -17.03 -14.82 5.52
N PHE A 10 -16.84 -15.97 6.16
CA PHE A 10 -16.38 -17.19 5.50
C PHE A 10 -17.58 -17.97 4.97
N LEU A 11 -17.62 -18.17 3.66
CA LEU A 11 -18.63 -18.98 3.00
C LEU A 11 -18.35 -20.45 3.32
N ARG A 12 -19.24 -21.06 4.11
CA ARG A 12 -19.08 -22.46 4.57
C ARG A 12 -19.60 -23.48 3.56
N GLU A 13 -20.49 -23.06 2.66
CA GLU A 13 -21.02 -23.92 1.62
C GLU A 13 -20.02 -24.01 0.47
N ALA A 14 -19.77 -25.23 0.00
CA ALA A 14 -18.92 -25.44 -1.16
C ALA A 14 -19.57 -24.79 -2.40
N PRO A 15 -18.78 -24.21 -3.31
CA PRO A 15 -19.31 -23.72 -4.58
C PRO A 15 -19.95 -24.84 -5.40
N GLY A 16 -20.92 -24.48 -6.23
CA GLY A 16 -21.42 -25.41 -7.23
C GLY A 16 -20.35 -25.68 -8.28
N THR A 17 -20.03 -26.95 -8.53
CA THR A 17 -19.05 -27.36 -9.55
C THR A 17 -19.74 -27.75 -10.85
N PHE A 18 -19.31 -27.15 -11.96
CA PHE A 18 -19.88 -27.37 -13.30
C PHE A 18 -18.77 -27.61 -14.32
N GLN A 19 -19.09 -28.37 -15.39
CA GLN A 19 -18.17 -28.51 -16.51
C GLN A 19 -18.18 -27.24 -17.38
N PHE A 20 -16.99 -26.73 -17.72
CA PHE A 20 -16.84 -25.48 -18.49
C PHE A 20 -16.31 -25.69 -19.91
N THR A 21 -16.78 -24.87 -20.86
CA THR A 21 -16.25 -24.72 -22.22
C THR A 21 -16.34 -23.25 -22.66
N LYS A 22 -15.23 -22.67 -23.17
CA LYS A 22 -15.11 -21.23 -23.48
C LYS A 22 -15.95 -20.79 -24.71
N PRO A 23 -16.76 -19.72 -24.64
CA PRO A 23 -17.43 -19.10 -25.79
C PRO A 23 -16.54 -18.06 -26.54
N ALA A 24 -16.88 -17.73 -27.80
CA ALA A 24 -16.17 -16.75 -28.65
C ALA A 24 -16.67 -15.30 -28.43
N SER A 25 -15.78 -14.30 -28.40
CA SER A 25 -16.08 -12.92 -27.91
C SER A 25 -16.24 -11.83 -29.00
N LEU A 26 -17.17 -10.88 -28.77
CA LEU A 26 -17.37 -9.58 -29.46
C LEU A 26 -17.42 -8.44 -28.38
N GLY A 27 -16.91 -7.23 -28.66
CA GLY A 27 -16.74 -6.11 -27.69
C GLY A 27 -17.83 -5.00 -27.71
N SER A 28 -17.83 -4.07 -26.73
CA SER A 28 -18.90 -3.07 -26.43
C SER A 28 -18.50 -1.57 -26.58
N SER A 29 -19.49 -0.66 -26.76
CA SER A 29 -19.37 0.82 -27.00
C SER A 29 -20.00 1.71 -25.87
N LYS A 30 -19.75 3.04 -25.86
CA LYS A 30 -20.14 4.04 -24.81
C LYS A 30 -21.41 4.88 -25.13
N PHE A 31 -22.15 5.37 -24.12
CA PHE A 31 -23.48 6.03 -24.20
C PHE A 31 -23.50 7.55 -23.82
N ILE A 32 -24.30 8.38 -24.51
CA ILE A 32 -24.57 9.83 -24.25
C ILE A 32 -26.07 10.11 -24.52
N PRO A 33 -26.80 10.83 -23.64
CA PRO A 33 -28.24 11.04 -23.77
C PRO A 33 -28.62 12.10 -24.80
N ASP A 34 -29.82 12.00 -25.36
CA ASP A 34 -30.44 13.04 -26.18
C ASP A 34 -31.31 13.97 -25.31
N ARG A 35 -31.25 15.28 -25.55
CA ARG A 35 -31.94 16.32 -24.75
C ARG A 35 -32.78 17.23 -25.63
N ASP A 36 -33.85 17.80 -25.06
CA ASP A 36 -34.58 18.91 -25.70
C ASP A 36 -33.76 20.21 -25.59
N PRO A 37 -33.32 20.82 -26.71
CA PRO A 37 -32.29 21.85 -26.63
C PRO A 37 -32.77 23.19 -26.05
N ALA A 38 -34.05 23.53 -26.21
CA ALA A 38 -34.59 24.78 -25.70
C ALA A 38 -34.74 24.75 -24.17
N SER A 39 -35.32 23.68 -23.62
CA SER A 39 -35.55 23.54 -22.17
C SER A 39 -34.26 23.22 -21.39
N HIS A 40 -33.37 22.40 -21.94
CA HIS A 40 -32.10 22.04 -21.30
C HIS A 40 -31.15 23.23 -21.19
N SER A 41 -30.98 24.00 -22.27
CA SER A 41 -30.17 25.21 -22.27
C SER A 41 -30.66 26.24 -21.24
N ALA A 42 -31.97 26.47 -21.16
CA ALA A 42 -32.54 27.40 -20.19
C ALA A 42 -32.24 26.99 -18.74
N THR A 43 -32.26 25.69 -18.46
CA THR A 43 -31.97 25.15 -17.12
C THR A 43 -30.49 25.31 -16.74
N LEU A 44 -29.58 24.95 -17.64
CA LEU A 44 -28.14 25.07 -17.39
C LEU A 44 -27.69 26.53 -17.25
N ILE A 45 -28.22 27.46 -18.06
CA ILE A 45 -27.95 28.90 -17.94
C ILE A 45 -28.36 29.43 -16.56
N LYS A 46 -29.54 29.02 -16.05
CA LYS A 46 -30.00 29.41 -14.71
C LYS A 46 -29.05 28.90 -13.62
N LYS A 47 -28.74 27.60 -13.60
CA LYS A 47 -27.86 27.00 -12.59
C LYS A 47 -26.43 27.57 -12.62
N PHE A 48 -25.90 27.85 -13.80
CA PHE A 48 -24.59 28.49 -13.95
C PHE A 48 -24.58 29.87 -13.29
N ASN A 49 -25.60 30.69 -13.53
CA ASN A 49 -25.70 32.03 -12.93
C ASN A 49 -25.91 31.98 -11.41
N ASP A 50 -26.68 31.02 -10.90
CA ASP A 50 -26.90 30.84 -9.45
C ASP A 50 -25.59 30.43 -8.73
N ALA A 51 -24.85 29.44 -9.27
CA ALA A 51 -23.56 29.02 -8.73
C ALA A 51 -22.52 30.15 -8.78
N TRP A 52 -22.54 30.95 -9.86
CA TRP A 52 -21.68 32.11 -10.00
C TRP A 52 -21.98 33.19 -8.96
N LYS A 53 -23.26 33.52 -8.75
CA LYS A 53 -23.69 34.52 -7.78
C LYS A 53 -23.38 34.10 -6.35
N HIS A 54 -23.60 32.84 -6.00
CA HIS A 54 -23.30 32.32 -4.67
C HIS A 54 -21.79 32.42 -4.34
N ALA A 55 -20.93 32.19 -5.33
CA ALA A 55 -19.49 32.40 -5.18
C ALA A 55 -19.09 33.87 -5.05
N GLU A 56 -19.79 34.80 -5.72
CA GLU A 56 -19.58 36.25 -5.59
C GLU A 56 -20.08 36.79 -4.22
N ASP A 57 -21.23 36.31 -3.74
CA ASP A 57 -21.81 36.72 -2.45
C ASP A 57 -20.92 36.30 -1.27
N GLU A 58 -20.32 35.10 -1.30
CA GLU A 58 -19.33 34.70 -0.29
C GLU A 58 -18.04 35.53 -0.34
N GLN A 59 -17.57 35.89 -1.54
CA GLN A 59 -16.39 36.74 -1.70
C GLN A 59 -16.63 38.16 -1.16
N ALA A 60 -17.87 38.67 -1.27
CA ALA A 60 -18.29 39.94 -0.71
C ALA A 60 -18.34 39.92 0.84
N VAL A 61 -18.77 38.80 1.44
CA VAL A 61 -18.77 38.59 2.91
C VAL A 61 -17.34 38.43 3.46
N LEU A 62 -16.41 37.89 2.65
CA LEU A 62 -15.02 37.63 3.02
C LEU A 62 -14.06 38.79 2.69
N HIS A 63 -14.54 39.92 2.15
CA HIS A 63 -13.73 41.09 1.74
C HIS A 63 -12.48 40.74 0.88
N ARG A 64 -12.59 39.78 -0.04
CA ARG A 64 -11.47 39.33 -0.91
C ARG A 64 -11.83 39.43 -2.40
N THR A 65 -10.89 39.92 -3.22
CA THR A 65 -10.95 39.85 -4.69
C THR A 65 -10.29 38.55 -5.19
N ARG A 66 -11.08 37.54 -5.56
CA ARG A 66 -10.57 36.40 -6.36
C ARG A 66 -10.70 36.71 -7.86
N ASN A 67 -9.82 36.14 -8.68
CA ASN A 67 -9.81 36.37 -10.14
C ASN A 67 -10.70 35.38 -10.94
N GLY A 68 -11.49 34.54 -10.26
CA GLY A 68 -12.40 33.57 -10.89
C GLY A 68 -13.22 32.74 -9.89
N VAL A 69 -14.04 31.84 -10.42
CA VAL A 69 -14.99 30.99 -9.69
C VAL A 69 -14.74 29.51 -9.96
N TYR A 70 -14.98 28.66 -8.97
CA TYR A 70 -14.94 27.19 -9.09
C TYR A 70 -16.36 26.67 -9.30
N ILE A 71 -16.58 25.99 -10.41
CA ILE A 71 -17.89 25.44 -10.81
C ILE A 71 -17.73 23.96 -11.06
N GLU A 72 -18.59 23.15 -10.46
CA GLU A 72 -18.63 21.72 -10.66
C GLU A 72 -19.68 21.33 -11.69
N PHE A 73 -19.29 20.68 -12.78
CA PHE A 73 -20.12 20.14 -13.86
C PHE A 73 -20.43 18.68 -13.63
N ILE A 74 -21.68 18.27 -13.80
CA ILE A 74 -22.15 16.94 -13.39
C ILE A 74 -22.86 16.28 -14.57
N SER A 75 -22.62 15.00 -14.87
CA SER A 75 -23.34 14.25 -15.90
C SER A 75 -24.65 13.63 -15.41
N ASP A 76 -25.45 13.10 -16.35
CA ASP A 76 -26.46 12.12 -16.00
C ASP A 76 -25.79 10.83 -15.53
N PRO A 77 -26.50 10.06 -14.68
CA PRO A 77 -26.27 8.63 -14.52
C PRO A 77 -25.90 7.94 -15.84
N GLY A 78 -24.76 7.25 -15.90
CA GLY A 78 -24.43 6.27 -16.96
C GLY A 78 -24.07 6.91 -18.31
N ALA A 79 -24.31 8.22 -18.41
CA ALA A 79 -23.93 9.06 -19.51
C ALA A 79 -22.46 9.46 -19.37
N TYR A 80 -21.75 9.38 -20.48
CA TYR A 80 -20.39 9.88 -20.54
C TYR A 80 -20.37 11.43 -20.50
N LEU A 81 -19.75 12.02 -19.46
CA LEU A 81 -19.42 13.46 -19.43
C LEU A 81 -18.28 13.76 -20.39
N VAL A 82 -18.47 14.72 -21.30
CA VAL A 82 -17.44 15.10 -22.27
C VAL A 82 -16.43 16.07 -21.64
N THR A 83 -15.64 15.56 -20.69
CA THR A 83 -14.69 16.33 -19.88
C THR A 83 -13.62 17.05 -20.71
N LYS A 84 -13.20 16.46 -21.85
CA LYS A 84 -12.24 17.07 -22.80
C LYS A 84 -12.71 18.39 -23.41
N SER A 85 -14.00 18.73 -23.30
CA SER A 85 -14.56 19.99 -23.82
C SER A 85 -14.87 21.02 -22.71
N LEU A 86 -14.51 20.70 -21.46
CA LEU A 86 -14.64 21.56 -20.27
C LEU A 86 -13.36 22.36 -19.95
N GLU A 87 -12.35 22.33 -20.81
CA GLU A 87 -11.10 23.07 -20.66
C GLU A 87 -10.74 23.85 -21.94
N GLU A 88 -10.06 24.99 -21.80
CA GLU A 88 -9.51 25.78 -22.93
C GLU A 88 -7.99 25.93 -22.78
N MET A 89 -7.24 24.93 -23.25
CA MET A 89 -5.80 24.83 -23.05
C MET A 89 -4.97 26.00 -23.62
N ARG A 90 -5.50 26.76 -24.61
CA ARG A 90 -4.77 27.89 -25.23
C ARG A 90 -4.71 29.15 -24.38
N SER A 91 -5.72 29.39 -23.53
CA SER A 91 -5.81 30.62 -22.73
C SER A 91 -5.46 30.41 -21.25
N GLN A 92 -5.54 29.16 -20.77
CA GLN A 92 -5.45 28.78 -19.34
C GLN A 92 -6.41 29.53 -18.40
N LYS A 93 -7.35 30.31 -18.94
CA LYS A 93 -8.36 31.05 -18.16
C LYS A 93 -9.59 30.19 -17.81
N ILE A 94 -9.63 28.96 -18.33
CA ILE A 94 -10.63 27.94 -18.04
C ILE A 94 -9.90 26.62 -17.85
N ARG A 95 -9.87 26.12 -16.62
CA ARG A 95 -9.04 24.96 -16.22
C ARG A 95 -9.91 23.91 -15.56
N LEU A 96 -9.91 22.70 -16.11
CA LEU A 96 -10.43 21.53 -15.43
C LEU A 96 -9.43 21.14 -14.33
N LEU A 97 -9.86 21.16 -13.07
CA LEU A 97 -8.98 20.96 -11.92
C LEU A 97 -9.04 19.54 -11.39
N ASN A 98 -10.24 18.97 -11.37
CA ASN A 98 -10.47 17.62 -10.88
C ASN A 98 -11.67 17.02 -11.60
N VAL A 99 -11.58 15.74 -11.96
CA VAL A 99 -12.70 14.91 -12.39
C VAL A 99 -12.80 13.76 -11.41
N ARG A 100 -13.88 13.74 -10.64
CA ARG A 100 -14.24 12.60 -9.81
C ARG A 100 -15.49 11.97 -10.37
N THR A 101 -15.65 10.68 -10.18
CA THR A 101 -16.89 10.01 -10.57
C THR A 101 -17.53 9.46 -9.31
N GLU A 102 -18.83 9.68 -9.16
CA GLU A 102 -19.69 9.06 -8.14
C GLU A 102 -20.70 8.19 -8.92
N GLU A 103 -21.33 7.18 -8.34
CA GLU A 103 -22.44 6.50 -9.03
C GLU A 103 -23.66 7.34 -8.72
N LYS A 104 -24.66 7.28 -9.59
CA LYS A 104 -26.04 7.67 -9.36
C LYS A 104 -26.94 6.76 -10.12
N GLU A 105 -27.80 6.10 -9.41
CA GLU A 105 -28.78 5.16 -9.91
C GLU A 105 -28.26 3.90 -10.69
N ASN A 106 -27.18 3.24 -10.23
CA ASN A 106 -26.40 2.13 -10.83
C ASN A 106 -25.70 2.52 -12.13
N GLU A 107 -25.44 3.81 -12.25
CA GLU A 107 -25.04 4.45 -13.48
C GLU A 107 -24.01 5.54 -13.11
N GLU A 108 -22.84 5.57 -13.74
CA GLU A 108 -21.74 6.46 -13.33
C GLU A 108 -22.09 7.94 -13.58
N ILE A 109 -22.09 8.77 -12.53
CA ILE A 109 -22.08 10.24 -12.66
C ILE A 109 -20.64 10.74 -12.57
N THR A 110 -20.27 11.54 -13.55
CA THR A 110 -18.99 12.25 -13.53
C THR A 110 -19.19 13.67 -13.04
N TYR A 111 -18.36 14.10 -12.09
CA TYR A 111 -18.25 15.46 -11.58
C TYR A 111 -16.91 16.06 -12.03
N ALA A 112 -16.95 17.20 -12.69
CA ALA A 112 -15.80 17.92 -13.19
C ALA A 112 -15.75 19.31 -12.56
N THR A 113 -14.81 19.54 -11.65
CA THR A 113 -14.58 20.87 -11.06
C THR A 113 -13.71 21.70 -12.00
N VAL A 114 -14.24 22.85 -12.43
CA VAL A 114 -13.62 23.75 -13.40
C VAL A 114 -13.44 25.13 -12.77
N TYR A 115 -12.24 25.67 -12.87
CA TYR A 115 -11.97 27.07 -12.59
C TYR A 115 -12.28 27.93 -13.82
N VAL A 116 -13.06 29.00 -13.65
CA VAL A 116 -13.43 29.95 -14.71
C VAL A 116 -13.05 31.36 -14.29
N ALA A 117 -12.15 32.01 -15.04
CA ALA A 117 -11.77 33.40 -14.80
C ALA A 117 -12.96 34.36 -15.05
N HIS A 118 -13.03 35.48 -14.32
CA HIS A 118 -14.16 36.43 -14.42
C HIS A 118 -14.38 36.96 -15.85
N ASP A 119 -13.31 37.26 -16.59
CA ASP A 119 -13.36 37.73 -17.98
C ASP A 119 -13.80 36.64 -18.98
N LYS A 120 -13.89 35.39 -18.53
CA LYS A 120 -14.37 34.23 -19.29
C LYS A 120 -15.73 33.70 -18.84
N LYS A 121 -16.45 34.43 -17.99
CA LYS A 121 -17.80 34.07 -17.50
C LYS A 121 -18.75 33.63 -18.63
N ARG A 122 -18.71 34.30 -19.78
CA ARG A 122 -19.60 33.99 -20.92
C ARG A 122 -19.22 32.73 -21.71
N TYR A 123 -18.05 32.13 -21.49
CA TYR A 123 -17.56 31.02 -22.33
C TYR A 123 -18.51 29.82 -22.39
N PHE A 124 -18.96 29.31 -21.24
CA PHE A 124 -19.89 28.19 -21.21
C PHE A 124 -21.32 28.63 -21.57
N LEU A 125 -21.71 29.86 -21.22
CA LEU A 125 -23.01 30.43 -21.59
C LEU A 125 -23.19 30.50 -23.12
N ASP A 126 -22.19 31.03 -23.83
CA ASP A 126 -22.24 31.15 -25.30
C ASP A 126 -22.32 29.76 -25.99
N LYS A 127 -21.66 28.73 -25.43
CA LYS A 127 -21.75 27.34 -25.94
C LYS A 127 -23.14 26.73 -25.72
N ILE A 128 -23.77 27.02 -24.59
CA ILE A 128 -25.12 26.54 -24.25
C ILE A 128 -26.19 27.30 -25.07
N GLU A 129 -26.01 28.60 -25.33
CA GLU A 129 -26.87 29.42 -26.18
C GLU A 129 -26.80 28.97 -27.66
N ALA A 130 -25.59 28.71 -28.18
CA ALA A 130 -25.40 28.23 -29.55
C ALA A 130 -26.07 26.86 -29.80
N TYR A 131 -26.09 25.99 -28.80
CA TYR A 131 -26.78 24.70 -28.87
C TYR A 131 -28.32 24.86 -28.97
N ALA A 132 -28.89 25.96 -28.47
CA ALA A 132 -30.34 26.20 -28.47
C ALA A 132 -30.90 26.70 -29.82
N ILE A 133 -30.11 27.42 -30.63
CA ILE A 133 -30.62 28.24 -31.76
C ILE A 133 -30.39 27.62 -33.16
N ASP A 134 -29.38 26.76 -33.35
CA ASP A 134 -28.92 26.34 -34.69
C ASP A 134 -29.85 25.28 -35.37
N PRO A 135 -30.26 25.46 -36.64
CA PRO A 135 -30.99 24.42 -37.39
C PRO A 135 -30.11 23.21 -37.73
N LEU A 136 -30.75 22.05 -37.95
CA LEU A 136 -30.13 20.78 -38.36
C LEU A 136 -29.49 20.89 -39.76
N ASP A 137 -28.32 21.50 -39.88
CA ASP A 137 -27.54 21.43 -41.12
C ASP A 137 -26.70 20.15 -41.10
N GLY A 138 -26.98 19.20 -42.00
CA GLY A 138 -26.32 17.90 -42.04
C GLY A 138 -26.61 16.96 -40.85
N GLY A 139 -27.61 17.27 -40.03
CA GLY A 139 -28.13 16.36 -38.99
C GLY A 139 -27.49 16.45 -37.60
N LYS A 140 -26.56 17.39 -37.32
CA LYS A 140 -25.95 17.54 -35.99
C LYS A 140 -25.88 19.00 -35.51
N ARG A 141 -26.39 19.28 -34.30
CA ARG A 141 -26.35 20.60 -33.66
C ARG A 141 -24.96 20.94 -33.12
N LYS A 142 -24.56 22.22 -33.15
CA LYS A 142 -23.30 22.67 -32.56
C LYS A 142 -23.28 22.42 -31.04
N ASN A 143 -22.13 22.02 -30.52
CA ASN A 143 -21.87 21.69 -29.10
C ASN A 143 -22.77 20.61 -28.48
N ALA A 144 -23.58 19.88 -29.26
CA ALA A 144 -24.55 18.91 -28.75
C ALA A 144 -23.92 17.85 -27.84
N THR A 145 -22.78 17.29 -28.21
CA THR A 145 -22.09 16.26 -27.42
C THR A 145 -21.70 16.76 -26.01
N LEU A 146 -21.22 18.01 -25.90
CA LEU A 146 -20.85 18.59 -24.62
C LEU A 146 -22.10 18.95 -23.79
N VAL A 147 -23.03 19.70 -24.37
CA VAL A 147 -24.18 20.23 -23.63
C VAL A 147 -25.14 19.11 -23.21
N ASN A 148 -25.34 18.09 -24.06
CA ASN A 148 -26.14 16.91 -23.70
C ASN A 148 -25.52 16.11 -22.56
N SER A 149 -24.19 16.10 -22.44
CA SER A 149 -23.49 15.34 -21.40
C SER A 149 -23.53 15.98 -20.01
N ILE A 150 -23.97 17.24 -19.90
CA ILE A 150 -24.04 17.98 -18.63
C ILE A 150 -25.49 17.95 -18.12
N ALA A 151 -25.69 17.38 -16.94
CA ALA A 151 -26.95 17.39 -16.21
C ALA A 151 -27.05 18.56 -15.22
N GLU A 152 -25.96 18.93 -14.51
CA GLU A 152 -26.02 19.91 -13.41
C GLU A 152 -24.71 20.70 -13.16
N LEU A 153 -24.80 21.83 -12.41
CA LEU A 153 -23.71 22.74 -12.01
C LEU A 153 -23.79 23.18 -10.51
N ARG A 154 -22.70 23.13 -9.68
CA ARG A 154 -22.64 23.57 -8.23
C ARG A 154 -21.24 23.97 -7.61
N LYS A 155 -21.09 24.11 -6.25
CA LYS A 155 -19.91 24.56 -5.40
C LYS A 155 -19.40 23.53 -4.30
N ALA A 156 -18.18 23.61 -3.66
CA ALA A 156 -17.49 22.62 -2.73
C ALA A 156 -17.16 23.03 -1.19
N LEU A 157 -16.74 22.14 -0.21
CA LEU A 157 -16.61 22.28 1.33
C LEU A 157 -15.30 21.76 2.11
N LEU A 158 -15.06 22.10 3.44
CA LEU A 158 -13.79 22.14 4.31
C LEU A 158 -13.59 21.16 5.56
N VAL A 159 -12.33 20.87 5.98
CA VAL A 159 -11.72 20.15 7.19
C VAL A 159 -11.34 18.66 7.11
N GLU A 160 -12.26 17.70 7.08
CA GLU A 160 -11.90 16.27 6.88
C GLU A 160 -11.13 16.03 5.57
N SER A 161 -11.22 17.01 4.68
CA SER A 161 -10.50 17.11 3.42
C SER A 161 -9.00 17.42 3.57
N PHE A 162 -8.50 17.81 4.75
CA PHE A 162 -7.11 18.27 4.95
C PHE A 162 -6.23 17.30 5.80
N TRP A 163 -6.77 16.23 6.38
CA TRP A 163 -5.96 15.22 7.08
C TRP A 163 -5.57 14.09 6.13
N ILE A 164 -4.28 13.83 5.97
CA ILE A 164 -3.77 12.92 4.92
C ILE A 164 -3.42 11.52 5.46
N ASP A 165 -3.00 11.40 6.73
CA ASP A 165 -2.67 10.11 7.35
C ASP A 165 -3.93 9.26 7.67
N SER A 166 -3.71 8.01 8.11
CA SER A 166 -4.79 7.17 8.64
C SER A 166 -5.64 7.93 9.67
N ARG A 167 -6.97 7.81 9.55
CA ARG A 167 -7.93 8.50 10.42
C ARG A 167 -7.79 8.12 11.90
N GLU A 168 -7.17 6.97 12.19
CA GLU A 168 -6.88 6.52 13.56
C GLU A 168 -5.74 7.34 14.22
N LEU A 169 -4.93 8.03 13.42
CA LEU A 169 -3.80 8.85 13.88
C LEU A 169 -4.17 10.32 14.13
N VAL A 170 -5.40 10.73 13.78
CA VAL A 170 -5.94 12.04 14.13
C VAL A 170 -5.90 12.16 15.66
N PRO A 171 -5.22 13.18 16.22
CA PRO A 171 -5.14 13.37 17.65
C PRO A 171 -6.55 13.43 18.24
N ALA A 172 -6.80 12.73 19.35
CA ALA A 172 -8.06 12.81 20.06
C ALA A 172 -7.99 13.97 21.08
N ASN A 173 -7.97 13.67 22.37
CA ASN A 173 -7.93 14.68 23.44
C ASN A 173 -6.50 15.01 23.88
N GLU A 174 -5.55 14.09 23.71
CA GLU A 174 -4.14 14.30 24.06
C GLU A 174 -3.40 15.06 22.96
N LYS A 175 -2.51 15.97 23.37
CA LYS A 175 -1.68 16.71 22.42
C LYS A 175 -0.52 15.85 21.96
N VAL A 176 -0.25 15.91 20.66
CA VAL A 176 0.78 15.12 19.99
C VAL A 176 1.43 15.97 18.92
N TRP A 177 2.67 15.64 18.56
CA TRP A 177 3.36 16.38 17.51
C TRP A 177 2.71 16.09 16.16
N CYS A 178 2.32 17.16 15.47
CA CYS A 178 1.68 17.17 14.17
C CYS A 178 2.43 18.11 13.24
N GLU A 179 2.53 17.74 11.97
CA GLU A 179 2.95 18.66 10.92
C GLU A 179 1.74 19.43 10.42
N VAL A 180 1.90 20.75 10.28
CA VAL A 180 0.94 21.63 9.62
C VAL A 180 1.59 22.13 8.34
N TRP A 181 1.02 21.73 7.20
CA TRP A 181 1.48 22.14 5.89
C TRP A 181 0.71 23.39 5.46
N LEU A 182 1.44 24.42 5.04
CA LEU A 182 0.92 25.69 4.56
C LEU A 182 1.05 25.77 3.04
N SER A 183 0.03 26.31 2.39
CA SER A 183 -0.14 26.48 0.94
C SER A 183 0.66 27.65 0.33
N SER A 184 1.64 28.18 1.06
CA SER A 184 2.50 29.29 0.65
C SER A 184 3.91 29.09 1.17
N ASP A 185 4.90 29.62 0.45
CA ASP A 185 6.32 29.72 0.83
C ASP A 185 6.74 31.15 1.23
N ASP A 186 5.78 32.07 1.33
CA ASP A 186 6.00 33.46 1.75
C ASP A 186 6.27 33.55 3.26
N SER A 187 7.34 34.25 3.64
CA SER A 187 7.69 34.47 5.05
C SER A 187 6.60 35.21 5.82
N GLU A 188 5.84 36.11 5.19
CA GLU A 188 4.78 36.86 5.86
C GLU A 188 3.64 35.93 6.33
N VAL A 189 3.33 34.88 5.55
CA VAL A 189 2.33 33.86 5.92
C VAL A 189 2.80 33.04 7.11
N LEU A 190 4.10 32.73 7.20
CA LEU A 190 4.62 32.03 8.36
C LEU A 190 4.53 32.88 9.64
N ASP A 191 4.89 34.16 9.55
CA ASP A 191 4.82 35.08 10.70
C ASP A 191 3.37 35.23 11.20
N ASP A 192 2.39 35.26 10.28
CA ASP A 192 0.97 35.22 10.62
C ASP A 192 0.57 33.91 11.31
N PHE A 193 1.11 32.78 10.86
CA PHE A 193 0.83 31.48 11.46
C PHE A 193 1.42 31.35 12.86
N GLU A 194 2.67 31.79 13.07
CA GLU A 194 3.33 31.77 14.37
C GLU A 194 2.62 32.66 15.39
N ARG A 195 2.13 33.83 14.97
CA ARG A 195 1.27 34.69 15.81
C ARG A 195 -0.03 34.00 16.21
N LEU A 196 -0.65 33.25 15.31
CA LEU A 196 -1.85 32.47 15.64
C LEU A 196 -1.54 31.36 16.65
N LEU A 197 -0.42 30.65 16.49
CA LEU A 197 0.01 29.61 17.44
C LEU A 197 0.24 30.19 18.84
N GLU A 198 0.86 31.37 18.94
CA GLU A 198 1.03 32.09 20.21
C GLU A 198 -0.31 32.52 20.83
N GLN A 199 -1.24 33.04 20.01
CA GLN A 199 -2.57 33.47 20.47
C GLN A 199 -3.39 32.31 21.03
N GLU A 200 -3.32 31.14 20.39
CA GLU A 200 -4.06 29.94 20.79
C GLU A 200 -3.29 29.07 21.80
N ASN A 201 -2.10 29.50 22.22
CA ASN A 201 -1.22 28.78 23.16
C ASN A 201 -0.92 27.33 22.72
N ILE A 202 -0.63 27.17 21.43
CA ILE A 202 -0.23 25.91 20.80
C ILE A 202 1.29 25.89 20.69
N GLU A 203 1.92 24.92 21.36
CA GLU A 203 3.37 24.74 21.33
C GLU A 203 3.83 24.31 19.93
N ALA A 204 4.97 24.84 19.47
CA ALA A 204 5.50 24.59 18.14
C ALA A 204 7.03 24.46 18.13
N SER A 205 7.57 23.79 17.12
CA SER A 205 9.01 23.67 16.90
C SER A 205 9.64 25.04 16.63
N ALA A 206 10.90 25.23 17.02
CA ALA A 206 11.62 26.49 16.78
C ALA A 206 11.84 26.79 15.28
N GLY A 207 11.91 25.77 14.42
CA GLY A 207 12.11 25.89 12.97
C GLY A 207 10.85 25.66 12.14
N PHE A 208 11.00 25.76 10.81
CA PHE A 208 10.02 25.40 9.79
C PHE A 208 10.77 24.89 8.54
N ILE A 209 10.09 24.11 7.70
CA ILE A 209 10.62 23.63 6.43
C ILE A 209 9.97 24.43 5.30
N ARG A 210 10.73 24.78 4.26
CA ARG A 210 10.24 25.52 3.09
C ARG A 210 10.50 24.74 1.82
N PHE A 211 9.44 24.54 1.03
CA PHE A 211 9.48 24.02 -0.33
C PHE A 211 8.98 25.11 -1.30
N PRO A 212 9.17 24.97 -2.62
CA PRO A 212 8.49 25.82 -3.59
C PRO A 212 6.97 25.73 -3.38
N GLU A 213 6.32 26.88 -3.13
CA GLU A 213 4.87 27.00 -2.88
C GLU A 213 4.34 26.34 -1.58
N ARG A 214 5.20 25.83 -0.67
CA ARG A 214 4.75 25.23 0.61
C ARG A 214 5.69 25.53 1.78
N MET A 215 5.14 25.56 2.98
CA MET A 215 5.92 25.52 4.23
C MET A 215 5.35 24.48 5.19
N VAL A 216 6.18 23.93 6.07
CA VAL A 216 5.77 22.97 7.08
C VAL A 216 6.22 23.45 8.45
N LYS A 217 5.29 23.49 9.40
CA LYS A 217 5.54 23.83 10.81
C LYS A 217 5.08 22.68 11.69
N VAL A 218 5.90 22.27 12.64
CA VAL A 218 5.56 21.18 13.57
C VAL A 218 4.97 21.78 14.85
N VAL A 219 3.80 21.28 15.27
CA VAL A 219 3.03 21.79 16.41
C VAL A 219 2.58 20.66 17.33
N LEU A 220 2.49 20.90 18.63
CA LEU A 220 1.97 19.97 19.62
C LEU A 220 0.47 20.26 19.81
N ALA A 221 -0.38 19.48 19.14
CA ALA A 221 -1.81 19.77 19.01
C ALA A 221 -2.70 18.54 19.29
N ASN A 222 -3.90 18.77 19.83
CA ASN A 222 -4.99 17.78 19.89
C ASN A 222 -6.06 18.10 18.82
N ARG A 223 -7.18 17.36 18.75
CA ARG A 223 -8.24 17.62 17.75
C ARG A 223 -8.75 19.06 17.78
N GLN A 224 -9.00 19.58 18.97
CA GLN A 224 -9.59 20.91 19.14
C GLN A 224 -8.63 22.00 18.65
N ASP A 225 -7.34 21.85 18.95
CA ASP A 225 -6.29 22.75 18.47
C ASP A 225 -6.24 22.77 16.93
N LEU A 226 -6.29 21.60 16.28
CA LEU A 226 -6.30 21.52 14.81
C LEU A 226 -7.55 22.15 14.18
N GLU A 227 -8.73 21.95 14.77
CA GLU A 227 -9.97 22.59 14.30
C GLU A 227 -9.91 24.12 14.39
N THR A 228 -9.32 24.64 15.48
CA THR A 228 -9.13 26.07 15.67
C THR A 228 -8.18 26.65 14.63
N LEU A 229 -7.06 25.97 14.37
CA LEU A 229 -6.11 26.36 13.32
C LEU A 229 -6.79 26.38 11.94
N THR A 230 -7.59 25.35 11.61
CA THR A 230 -8.27 25.28 10.31
C THR A 230 -9.33 26.38 10.12
N LYS A 231 -9.99 26.79 11.21
CA LYS A 231 -10.99 27.87 11.17
C LYS A 231 -10.37 29.25 11.04
N ASN A 232 -9.20 29.45 11.65
CA ASN A 232 -8.61 30.76 11.84
C ASN A 232 -7.41 31.04 10.91
N PHE A 233 -7.00 30.07 10.10
CA PHE A 233 -5.85 30.21 9.21
C PHE A 233 -6.13 29.73 7.78
N ASP A 234 -6.12 30.66 6.82
CA ASP A 234 -6.50 30.40 5.43
C ASP A 234 -5.47 29.59 4.63
N TYR A 235 -4.23 29.54 5.10
CA TYR A 235 -3.15 28.93 4.34
C TYR A 235 -2.93 27.46 4.67
N ILE A 236 -3.75 26.84 5.52
CA ILE A 236 -3.60 25.41 5.83
C ILE A 236 -3.91 24.57 4.60
N ALA A 237 -2.91 23.80 4.17
CA ALA A 237 -2.99 22.84 3.09
C ALA A 237 -3.29 21.44 3.62
N GLU A 238 -2.55 20.97 4.62
CA GLU A 238 -2.63 19.58 5.11
C GLU A 238 -2.21 19.47 6.58
N TYR A 239 -2.63 18.38 7.23
CA TYR A 239 -2.12 17.94 8.53
C TYR A 239 -1.61 16.49 8.49
N ARG A 240 -0.51 16.23 9.21
CA ARG A 240 0.07 14.89 9.40
C ARG A 240 0.53 14.67 10.83
N ARG A 241 0.72 13.41 11.24
CA ARG A 241 1.36 13.05 12.50
C ARG A 241 2.87 13.21 12.36
N ALA A 242 3.52 13.93 13.28
CA ALA A 242 4.98 14.02 13.26
C ALA A 242 5.60 12.68 13.65
N LYS A 243 6.51 12.17 12.82
CA LYS A 243 7.20 10.90 13.03
C LYS A 243 8.38 11.10 14.00
N GLU A 244 8.45 10.34 15.10
CA GLU A 244 9.73 10.12 15.81
C GLU A 244 10.60 9.19 14.97
N THR A 245 11.92 9.33 14.98
CA THR A 245 12.82 8.54 14.12
C THR A 245 13.54 7.47 14.94
N ALA A 246 14.06 6.41 14.31
CA ALA A 246 14.79 5.39 15.04
C ALA A 246 16.05 5.95 15.73
N ALA A 247 16.72 6.95 15.14
CA ALA A 247 17.90 7.63 15.70
C ALA A 247 17.70 8.07 17.15
N PHE A 248 16.53 8.60 17.51
CA PHE A 248 16.20 9.00 18.89
C PHE A 248 16.43 7.87 19.90
N TRP A 249 16.11 6.63 19.54
CA TRP A 249 16.27 5.46 20.40
C TRP A 249 17.69 4.92 20.41
N LEU A 250 18.42 5.09 19.30
CA LEU A 250 19.77 4.58 19.12
C LEU A 250 20.81 5.44 19.83
N ASP A 251 20.59 6.76 19.85
CA ASP A 251 21.44 7.73 20.56
C ASP A 251 21.28 7.67 22.08
N MET A 252 20.23 7.02 22.59
CA MET A 252 20.05 6.84 24.03
C MET A 252 21.15 5.96 24.64
N PRO A 253 21.67 6.33 25.83
CA PRO A 253 22.53 5.43 26.59
C PRO A 253 21.82 4.09 26.86
N ASN A 254 22.56 2.97 26.76
CA ASN A 254 21.97 1.62 26.91
C ASN A 254 21.18 1.44 28.23
N ARG A 255 21.58 2.14 29.30
CA ARG A 255 20.84 2.14 30.58
C ARG A 255 19.40 2.67 30.44
N GLU A 256 19.21 3.73 29.65
CA GLU A 256 17.90 4.32 29.39
C GLU A 256 17.09 3.43 28.45
N GLN A 257 17.72 2.87 27.41
CA GLN A 257 17.07 1.85 26.57
C GLN A 257 16.57 0.66 27.42
N ALA A 258 17.35 0.22 28.42
CA ALA A 258 16.95 -0.84 29.34
C ALA A 258 15.77 -0.44 30.25
N GLU A 259 15.54 0.85 30.51
CA GLU A 259 14.34 1.35 31.21
C GLU A 259 13.11 1.22 30.32
N TRP A 260 13.22 1.63 29.05
CA TRP A 260 12.16 1.47 28.05
C TRP A 260 11.81 0.00 27.78
N VAL A 261 12.81 -0.87 27.66
CA VAL A 261 12.61 -2.32 27.54
C VAL A 261 11.86 -2.87 28.76
N ARG A 262 12.24 -2.47 29.98
CA ARG A 262 11.56 -2.91 31.21
C ARG A 262 10.13 -2.39 31.31
N ASP A 263 9.85 -1.20 30.79
CA ASP A 263 8.48 -0.70 30.70
C ASP A 263 7.64 -1.52 29.72
N LEU A 264 8.14 -1.69 28.49
CA LEU A 264 7.47 -2.49 27.46
C LEU A 264 7.19 -3.92 27.94
N LEU A 265 8.15 -4.56 28.61
CA LEU A 265 7.97 -5.90 29.18
C LEU A 265 6.81 -6.02 30.19
N LYS A 266 6.43 -4.94 30.87
CA LYS A 266 5.26 -4.93 31.77
C LYS A 266 3.94 -4.83 31.01
N ARG A 267 3.97 -4.42 29.75
CA ARG A 267 2.80 -4.15 28.91
C ARG A 267 2.55 -5.26 27.89
N ILE A 268 3.53 -6.10 27.58
CA ILE A 268 3.33 -7.24 26.68
C ILE A 268 2.45 -8.31 27.34
N GLU A 269 1.57 -8.91 26.54
CA GLU A 269 0.74 -10.05 26.92
C GLU A 269 1.05 -11.21 25.97
N VAL A 270 1.93 -12.10 26.42
CA VAL A 270 2.41 -13.23 25.63
C VAL A 270 1.40 -14.37 25.70
N ALA A 271 1.05 -14.95 24.55
CA ALA A 271 0.27 -16.18 24.51
C ALA A 271 1.01 -17.32 25.22
N ALA A 272 0.35 -17.98 26.18
CA ALA A 272 0.98 -19.05 26.97
C ALA A 272 1.39 -20.26 26.11
N ASP A 273 0.51 -20.66 25.20
CA ASP A 273 0.69 -21.78 24.27
C ASP A 273 0.41 -21.29 22.84
N PRO A 274 1.37 -20.62 22.20
CA PRO A 274 1.19 -20.06 20.86
C PRO A 274 1.04 -21.20 19.84
N THR A 275 -0.06 -21.18 19.10
CA THR A 275 -0.36 -22.13 18.01
C THR A 275 0.18 -21.65 16.66
N ILE A 276 0.75 -20.45 16.61
CA ILE A 276 1.27 -19.80 15.41
C ILE A 276 2.71 -19.41 15.68
N SER A 277 3.59 -19.70 14.73
CA SER A 277 4.98 -19.26 14.76
C SER A 277 5.36 -18.49 13.51
N VAL A 278 6.19 -17.47 13.69
CA VAL A 278 6.97 -16.89 12.59
C VAL A 278 8.36 -17.49 12.64
N CYS A 279 8.67 -18.37 11.68
CA CYS A 279 9.95 -19.01 11.55
C CYS A 279 10.87 -18.16 10.67
N VAL A 280 11.91 -17.58 11.27
CA VAL A 280 12.92 -16.76 10.58
C VAL A 280 14.08 -17.66 10.14
N LEU A 281 14.27 -17.77 8.82
CA LEU A 281 15.37 -18.50 8.21
C LEU A 281 16.48 -17.50 7.90
N ASP A 282 17.50 -17.41 8.76
CA ASP A 282 18.51 -16.34 8.67
C ASP A 282 19.90 -16.72 9.27
N THR A 283 20.66 -15.75 9.79
CA THR A 283 21.99 -15.88 10.39
C THR A 283 21.97 -16.44 11.83
N GLY A 284 20.77 -16.76 12.33
CA GLY A 284 20.47 -17.08 13.73
C GLY A 284 19.80 -15.91 14.45
N ILE A 285 19.25 -16.13 15.65
CA ILE A 285 18.67 -15.07 16.49
C ILE A 285 19.29 -15.13 17.88
N ASN A 286 19.61 -13.99 18.47
CA ASN A 286 19.92 -13.91 19.91
C ASN A 286 18.64 -13.82 20.74
N ASN A 287 18.08 -14.96 21.13
CA ASN A 287 16.89 -15.03 21.98
C ASN A 287 17.14 -14.60 23.45
N GLY A 288 18.40 -14.32 23.83
CA GLY A 288 18.75 -13.71 25.11
C GLY A 288 18.49 -12.19 25.17
N HIS A 289 18.06 -11.56 24.07
CA HIS A 289 17.55 -10.19 24.12
C HIS A 289 16.27 -10.12 24.97
N PRO A 290 16.13 -9.21 25.96
CA PRO A 290 15.00 -9.24 26.89
C PRO A 290 13.62 -9.15 26.24
N LEU A 291 13.50 -8.45 25.10
CA LEU A 291 12.24 -8.38 24.33
C LEU A 291 11.98 -9.62 23.46
N LEU A 292 12.97 -10.48 23.22
CA LEU A 292 12.80 -11.70 22.43
C LEU A 292 12.63 -12.95 23.31
N THR A 293 13.24 -12.98 24.49
CA THR A 293 13.12 -14.09 25.44
C THR A 293 11.67 -14.54 25.72
N PRO A 294 10.68 -13.63 25.84
CA PRO A 294 9.29 -14.05 26.09
C PRO A 294 8.64 -14.76 24.89
N VAL A 295 9.12 -14.52 23.67
CA VAL A 295 8.48 -15.01 22.43
C VAL A 295 9.34 -16.00 21.64
N LEU A 296 10.58 -16.26 22.05
CA LEU A 296 11.51 -17.19 21.40
C LEU A 296 12.22 -18.07 22.42
N LYS A 297 11.80 -19.34 22.51
CA LYS A 297 12.38 -20.31 23.42
C LYS A 297 13.69 -20.89 22.88
N ASP A 298 14.55 -21.39 23.76
CA ASP A 298 15.84 -22.02 23.38
C ASP A 298 15.66 -23.23 22.45
N GLU A 299 14.57 -23.99 22.62
CA GLU A 299 14.23 -25.14 21.79
C GLU A 299 13.80 -24.74 20.37
N ASP A 300 13.25 -23.54 20.22
CA ASP A 300 12.80 -22.96 18.95
C ASP A 300 13.95 -22.24 18.19
N CYS A 301 15.17 -22.22 18.78
CA CYS A 301 16.40 -21.83 18.10
C CYS A 301 17.08 -23.07 17.50
N MET A 302 17.19 -23.14 16.18
CA MET A 302 17.61 -24.31 15.41
C MET A 302 18.64 -23.93 14.34
N THR A 303 19.24 -24.94 13.70
CA THR A 303 20.26 -24.75 12.64
C THR A 303 20.25 -25.91 11.68
N VAL A 304 20.44 -25.63 10.38
CA VAL A 304 20.55 -26.70 9.35
C VAL A 304 21.84 -27.49 9.52
N ASN A 305 22.88 -26.88 10.09
CA ASN A 305 24.14 -27.56 10.36
C ASN A 305 24.63 -27.25 11.78
N SER A 306 24.66 -28.29 12.61
CA SER A 306 25.08 -28.20 14.01
C SER A 306 26.45 -27.53 14.23
N ALA A 307 27.36 -27.58 13.23
CA ALA A 307 28.67 -26.93 13.31
C ALA A 307 28.60 -25.39 13.26
N TRP A 308 27.48 -24.79 12.80
CA TRP A 308 27.34 -23.33 12.67
C TRP A 308 26.90 -22.63 13.95
N GLY A 309 26.51 -23.39 14.96
CA GLY A 309 25.78 -22.87 16.12
C GLY A 309 24.34 -22.48 15.76
N LYS A 310 23.65 -21.83 16.70
CA LYS A 310 22.26 -21.35 16.57
C LYS A 310 22.17 -19.83 16.71
N GLU A 311 23.16 -19.26 17.38
CA GLU A 311 23.26 -17.85 17.70
C GLU A 311 23.49 -16.99 16.45
N ASP A 312 22.96 -15.77 16.54
CA ASP A 312 23.19 -14.72 15.55
C ASP A 312 24.66 -14.27 15.59
N HIS A 313 25.28 -14.22 14.41
CA HIS A 313 26.66 -13.80 14.23
C HIS A 313 26.81 -12.50 13.43
N ASP A 314 25.72 -12.00 12.86
CA ASP A 314 25.71 -10.95 11.85
C ASP A 314 24.57 -9.95 12.05
N LYS A 315 23.97 -9.88 13.25
CA LYS A 315 22.83 -9.02 13.65
C LYS A 315 21.52 -9.22 12.87
N HIS A 316 21.57 -9.68 11.63
CA HIS A 316 20.48 -9.64 10.66
C HIS A 316 19.24 -10.40 11.15
N GLY A 317 19.40 -11.66 11.57
CA GLY A 317 18.29 -12.44 12.10
C GLY A 317 17.68 -11.82 13.36
N THR A 318 18.47 -11.26 14.27
CA THR A 318 17.93 -10.58 15.47
C THR A 318 17.20 -9.28 15.13
N LEU A 319 17.65 -8.53 14.12
CA LEU A 319 16.92 -7.36 13.61
C LEU A 319 15.59 -7.78 12.97
N MET A 320 15.54 -8.88 12.22
CA MET A 320 14.28 -9.40 11.70
C MET A 320 13.35 -9.86 12.83
N ALA A 321 13.88 -10.51 13.87
CA ALA A 321 13.10 -11.01 15.00
C ALA A 321 12.34 -9.90 15.74
N GLY A 322 12.97 -8.73 15.94
CA GLY A 322 12.32 -7.59 16.59
C GLY A 322 11.09 -7.10 15.82
N ILE A 323 11.19 -6.98 14.49
CA ILE A 323 10.05 -6.58 13.65
C ILE A 323 9.04 -7.71 13.50
N ALA A 324 9.47 -8.97 13.38
CA ALA A 324 8.58 -10.12 13.28
C ALA A 324 7.73 -10.32 14.55
N ALA A 325 8.25 -9.97 15.74
CA ALA A 325 7.52 -10.04 17.00
C ALA A 325 6.59 -8.84 17.21
N TYR A 326 7.11 -7.62 17.08
CA TYR A 326 6.42 -6.40 17.50
C TYR A 326 5.77 -5.63 16.35
N GLY A 327 6.17 -5.93 15.13
CA GLY A 327 5.75 -5.20 13.95
C GLY A 327 6.38 -3.81 13.90
N ASP A 328 5.82 -2.84 14.63
CA ASP A 328 6.37 -1.50 14.77
C ASP A 328 6.82 -1.33 16.23
N LEU A 329 8.11 -1.60 16.47
CA LEU A 329 8.68 -1.55 17.81
C LEU A 329 8.66 -0.12 18.37
N GLN A 330 8.81 0.90 17.53
CA GLN A 330 8.75 2.29 17.96
C GLN A 330 7.35 2.65 18.46
N GLN A 331 6.31 2.25 17.74
CA GLN A 331 4.92 2.41 18.19
C GLN A 331 4.67 1.65 19.51
N CYS A 332 5.26 0.47 19.68
CA CYS A 332 5.15 -0.32 20.91
C CYS A 332 5.79 0.38 22.12
N LEU A 333 6.94 1.02 21.93
CA LEU A 333 7.68 1.72 22.98
C LEU A 333 7.00 3.02 23.40
N THR A 334 6.48 3.79 22.44
CA THR A 334 5.79 5.07 22.69
C THR A 334 4.37 4.91 23.21
N SER A 335 3.71 3.79 22.89
CA SER A 335 2.36 3.48 23.35
C SER A 335 2.32 3.12 24.85
N ARG A 336 1.24 3.54 25.53
CA ARG A 336 0.93 3.13 26.92
C ARG A 336 -0.01 1.93 26.99
N ASN A 337 -0.50 1.45 25.85
CA ASN A 337 -1.42 0.34 25.79
C ASN A 337 -0.70 -0.98 26.07
N LYS A 338 -1.50 -1.99 26.48
CA LYS A 338 -1.05 -3.37 26.47
C LYS A 338 -0.85 -3.85 25.05
N ILE A 339 0.13 -4.74 24.85
CA ILE A 339 0.52 -5.23 23.53
C ILE A 339 0.37 -6.75 23.52
N PRO A 340 -0.68 -7.29 22.89
CA PRO A 340 -0.83 -8.72 22.74
C PRO A 340 0.23 -9.25 21.77
N LEU A 341 0.95 -10.30 22.19
CA LEU A 341 1.87 -11.05 21.35
C LEU A 341 1.30 -12.46 21.20
N SER A 342 0.51 -12.66 20.13
CA SER A 342 -0.29 -13.86 19.91
C SER A 342 0.46 -15.01 19.22
N HIS A 343 1.55 -14.71 18.53
CA HIS A 343 2.45 -15.70 17.94
C HIS A 343 3.80 -15.75 18.66
N CYS A 344 4.50 -16.88 18.53
CA CYS A 344 5.90 -16.99 18.90
C CYS A 344 6.82 -16.85 17.69
N LEU A 345 8.11 -16.77 17.95
CA LEU A 345 9.15 -16.85 16.94
C LEU A 345 9.81 -18.22 16.95
N GLU A 346 10.32 -18.61 15.80
CA GLU A 346 11.26 -19.72 15.61
C GLU A 346 12.46 -19.18 14.81
N SER A 347 13.64 -19.73 15.07
CA SER A 347 14.86 -19.37 14.34
C SER A 347 15.48 -20.61 13.73
N VAL A 348 15.73 -20.61 12.42
CA VAL A 348 16.54 -21.64 11.79
C VAL A 348 17.73 -20.99 11.10
N LYS A 349 18.92 -21.22 11.64
CA LYS A 349 20.16 -20.73 11.05
C LYS A 349 20.46 -21.46 9.75
N ILE A 350 20.47 -20.70 8.66
CA ILE A 350 20.76 -21.18 7.31
C ILE A 350 22.06 -20.58 6.73
N ILE A 351 22.64 -19.56 7.38
CA ILE A 351 23.91 -18.95 6.96
C ILE A 351 25.06 -19.39 7.89
N PRO A 352 26.16 -19.98 7.36
CA PRO A 352 27.36 -20.29 8.12
C PRO A 352 28.11 -19.02 8.57
N ARG A 353 28.93 -19.15 9.62
CA ARG A 353 29.84 -18.07 10.03
C ARG A 353 30.94 -17.85 8.97
N PRO A 354 31.31 -16.59 8.65
CA PRO A 354 32.45 -16.31 7.78
C PRO A 354 33.74 -16.98 8.29
N PRO A 355 34.65 -17.41 7.39
CA PRO A 355 34.63 -17.21 5.94
C PRO A 355 33.88 -18.30 5.16
N ALA A 356 33.15 -19.20 5.83
CA ALA A 356 32.37 -20.22 5.15
C ALA A 356 31.14 -19.60 4.47
N GLU A 357 30.78 -20.11 3.30
CA GLU A 357 29.63 -19.68 2.52
C GLU A 357 28.86 -20.91 2.01
N ASN A 358 27.56 -20.75 1.82
CA ASN A 358 26.76 -21.78 1.16
C ASN A 358 27.03 -21.78 -0.34
N ARG A 359 27.09 -22.98 -0.93
CA ARG A 359 27.11 -23.13 -2.38
C ARG A 359 25.73 -22.79 -2.95
N GLN A 360 25.68 -21.97 -4.00
CA GLN A 360 24.43 -21.43 -4.57
C GLN A 360 23.43 -22.55 -4.97
N GLU A 361 23.93 -23.66 -5.51
CA GLU A 361 23.12 -24.82 -5.90
C GLU A 361 22.45 -25.55 -4.73
N LEU A 362 22.89 -25.30 -3.48
CA LEU A 362 22.35 -25.92 -2.28
C LEU A 362 21.24 -25.09 -1.62
N TRP A 363 20.95 -23.87 -2.10
CA TRP A 363 19.97 -23.00 -1.43
C TRP A 363 18.57 -23.63 -1.32
N GLY A 364 18.07 -24.28 -2.38
CA GLY A 364 16.81 -25.01 -2.33
C GLY A 364 16.83 -26.14 -1.28
N TYR A 365 17.90 -26.92 -1.25
CA TYR A 365 18.08 -27.99 -0.27
C TYR A 365 18.14 -27.46 1.17
N ILE A 366 18.96 -26.44 1.43
CA ILE A 366 19.11 -25.80 2.75
C ILE A 366 17.76 -25.24 3.22
N THR A 367 17.01 -24.59 2.33
CA THR A 367 15.69 -24.04 2.66
C THR A 367 14.69 -25.13 3.02
N SER A 368 14.65 -26.21 2.23
CA SER A 368 13.80 -27.38 2.53
C SER A 368 14.15 -27.99 3.88
N GLN A 369 15.44 -28.22 4.16
CA GLN A 369 15.88 -28.73 5.46
C GLN A 369 15.49 -27.80 6.61
N ALA A 370 15.61 -26.48 6.43
CA ALA A 370 15.26 -25.51 7.45
C ALA A 370 13.78 -25.56 7.82
N ILE A 371 12.90 -25.59 6.80
CA ILE A 371 11.47 -25.74 6.98
C ILE A 371 11.14 -27.06 7.68
N SER A 372 11.69 -28.19 7.21
CA SER A 372 11.43 -29.49 7.85
C SER A 372 11.89 -29.55 9.30
N ILE A 373 13.02 -28.92 9.64
CA ILE A 373 13.52 -28.87 11.02
C ILE A 373 12.53 -28.12 11.92
N ALA A 374 12.01 -26.97 11.49
CA ALA A 374 11.03 -26.21 12.26
C ALA A 374 9.72 -26.98 12.46
N GLU A 375 9.21 -27.61 11.40
CA GLU A 375 7.98 -28.42 11.43
C GLU A 375 8.12 -29.66 12.32
N ILE A 376 9.30 -30.30 12.34
CA ILE A 376 9.57 -31.44 13.23
C ILE A 376 9.66 -30.99 14.69
N GLN A 377 10.24 -29.81 14.95
CA GLN A 377 10.39 -29.27 16.30
C GLN A 377 9.02 -28.93 16.91
N ALA A 378 8.09 -28.37 16.13
CA ALA A 378 6.80 -27.93 16.63
C ALA A 378 5.63 -28.29 15.68
N PRO A 379 5.33 -29.58 15.45
CA PRO A 379 4.42 -30.06 14.41
C PRO A 379 2.95 -29.67 14.60
N GLN A 380 2.59 -29.11 15.75
CA GLN A 380 1.23 -28.64 16.06
C GLN A 380 1.06 -27.14 15.80
N ARG A 381 2.14 -26.42 15.46
CA ARG A 381 2.08 -24.99 15.17
C ARG A 381 1.81 -24.77 13.69
N SER A 382 1.07 -23.71 13.39
CA SER A 382 1.00 -23.16 12.04
C SER A 382 2.25 -22.31 11.81
N HIS A 383 3.13 -22.76 10.92
CA HIS A 383 4.37 -22.07 10.61
C HIS A 383 4.17 -21.02 9.50
N ILE A 384 4.65 -19.80 9.75
CA ILE A 384 4.82 -18.74 8.76
C ILE A 384 6.31 -18.63 8.50
N HIS A 385 6.76 -19.07 7.33
CA HIS A 385 8.19 -19.06 6.99
C HIS A 385 8.59 -17.71 6.41
N CYS A 386 9.56 -17.05 7.05
CA CYS A 386 10.07 -15.74 6.68
C CYS A 386 11.55 -15.86 6.32
N MET A 387 11.91 -15.56 5.08
CA MET A 387 13.28 -15.65 4.58
C MET A 387 13.64 -14.40 3.78
N ALA A 388 14.52 -13.57 4.32
CA ALA A 388 14.99 -12.37 3.64
C ALA A 388 16.44 -12.50 3.10
N ILE A 389 16.82 -13.71 2.71
CA ILE A 389 18.10 -14.00 2.06
C ILE A 389 17.84 -14.25 0.58
N SER A 390 18.67 -13.64 -0.27
CA SER A 390 18.56 -13.76 -1.72
C SER A 390 19.95 -13.95 -2.34
N ALA A 391 19.99 -14.59 -3.51
CA ALA A 391 21.19 -14.63 -4.34
C ALA A 391 21.18 -13.43 -5.29
N THR A 392 22.28 -12.67 -5.32
CA THR A 392 22.44 -11.48 -6.18
C THR A 392 22.59 -11.82 -7.66
N ASP A 393 22.58 -13.09 -8.04
CA ASP A 393 22.60 -13.54 -9.42
C ASP A 393 21.23 -13.36 -10.09
N THR A 394 21.08 -12.29 -10.87
CA THR A 394 19.83 -11.92 -11.54
C THR A 394 19.72 -12.44 -12.98
N ARG A 395 20.61 -13.37 -13.40
CA ARG A 395 20.61 -13.91 -14.77
C ARG A 395 19.31 -14.59 -15.17
N ASP A 396 18.54 -15.06 -14.19
CA ASP A 396 17.27 -15.75 -14.42
C ASP A 396 16.18 -14.82 -15.00
N LYS A 397 16.19 -13.51 -14.71
CA LYS A 397 15.23 -12.51 -15.24
C LYS A 397 13.76 -12.99 -15.20
N GLY A 398 13.36 -13.54 -14.04
CA GLY A 398 12.03 -14.10 -13.79
C GLY A 398 11.86 -15.57 -14.18
N ARG A 399 12.86 -16.20 -14.81
CA ARG A 399 12.87 -17.64 -15.08
C ARG A 399 12.96 -18.42 -13.76
N PRO A 400 12.26 -19.57 -13.66
CA PRO A 400 12.44 -20.47 -12.52
C PRO A 400 13.89 -20.93 -12.37
N SER A 401 14.40 -20.83 -11.15
CA SER A 401 15.66 -21.39 -10.67
C SER A 401 15.40 -22.68 -9.89
N SER A 402 16.46 -23.42 -9.52
CA SER A 402 16.30 -24.58 -8.62
C SER A 402 15.81 -24.16 -7.22
N TRP A 403 16.17 -22.96 -6.76
CA TRP A 403 15.76 -22.47 -5.46
C TRP A 403 14.29 -22.03 -5.47
N SER A 404 13.89 -21.15 -6.40
CA SER A 404 12.48 -20.74 -6.55
C SER A 404 11.55 -21.91 -6.87
N GLY A 405 12.00 -22.87 -7.70
CA GLY A 405 11.25 -24.11 -7.95
C GLY A 405 11.07 -24.96 -6.69
N GLN A 406 12.07 -25.02 -5.82
CA GLN A 406 11.94 -25.70 -4.52
C GLN A 406 11.01 -24.94 -3.57
N ILE A 407 11.03 -23.61 -3.58
CA ILE A 407 10.06 -22.79 -2.83
C ILE A 407 8.63 -23.07 -3.31
N ASP A 408 8.42 -23.15 -4.63
CA ASP A 408 7.11 -23.48 -5.21
C ASP A 408 6.64 -24.89 -4.82
N ASN A 409 7.57 -25.87 -4.79
CA ASN A 409 7.30 -27.23 -4.31
C ASN A 409 6.88 -27.25 -2.83
N LEU A 410 7.64 -26.57 -1.96
CA LEU A 410 7.36 -26.50 -0.53
C LEU A 410 6.05 -25.78 -0.24
N ALA A 411 5.79 -24.66 -0.92
CA ALA A 411 4.57 -23.87 -0.73
C ALA A 411 3.31 -24.64 -1.19
N SER A 412 3.36 -25.30 -2.35
CA SER A 412 2.23 -26.08 -2.86
C SER A 412 1.94 -27.36 -2.08
N GLY A 413 2.95 -27.90 -1.38
CA GLY A 413 2.84 -29.20 -0.74
C GLY A 413 2.76 -30.34 -1.76
N ALA A 414 3.31 -30.18 -2.97
CA ALA A 414 3.15 -31.17 -4.04
C ALA A 414 3.72 -32.57 -3.70
N GLU A 415 4.64 -32.66 -2.72
CA GLU A 415 5.22 -33.92 -2.27
C GLU A 415 4.55 -34.54 -1.03
N ASP A 416 3.89 -33.72 -0.21
CA ASP A 416 3.42 -34.13 1.12
C ASP A 416 2.00 -33.65 1.48
N ASP A 417 1.30 -33.04 0.52
CA ASP A 417 -0.02 -32.42 0.65
C ASP A 417 -0.10 -31.33 1.72
N ASN A 418 1.04 -30.83 2.23
CA ASN A 418 1.10 -29.78 3.24
C ASN A 418 1.43 -28.42 2.61
N GLN A 419 0.43 -27.58 2.44
CA GLN A 419 0.61 -26.23 1.91
C GLN A 419 1.30 -25.33 2.92
N ARG A 420 2.23 -24.48 2.46
CA ARG A 420 3.05 -23.62 3.33
C ARG A 420 2.99 -22.17 2.92
N LEU A 421 2.84 -21.27 3.90
CA LEU A 421 3.02 -19.84 3.67
C LEU A 421 4.50 -19.51 3.77
N ILE A 422 5.09 -19.18 2.62
CA ILE A 422 6.49 -18.77 2.51
C ILE A 422 6.54 -17.33 2.04
N ILE A 423 7.20 -16.48 2.82
CA ILE A 423 7.38 -15.06 2.58
C ILE A 423 8.85 -14.81 2.30
N VAL A 424 9.15 -14.21 1.14
CA VAL A 424 10.51 -13.95 0.67
C VAL A 424 10.72 -12.48 0.33
N CYS A 425 11.95 -12.00 0.39
CA CYS A 425 12.27 -10.63 -0.03
C CYS A 425 12.42 -10.51 -1.55
N ALA A 426 12.21 -9.31 -2.09
CA ALA A 426 12.47 -8.98 -3.49
C ALA A 426 13.98 -8.92 -3.82
N GLY A 427 14.83 -8.69 -2.80
CA GLY A 427 16.24 -8.37 -2.97
C GLY A 427 16.49 -6.86 -2.97
N ASN A 428 17.75 -6.47 -2.85
CA ASN A 428 18.15 -5.08 -2.71
C ASN A 428 19.09 -4.66 -3.84
N VAL A 429 19.03 -3.38 -4.23
CA VAL A 429 20.04 -2.76 -5.10
C VAL A 429 21.42 -2.91 -4.45
N SER A 430 22.37 -3.54 -5.16
CA SER A 430 23.66 -3.95 -4.59
C SER A 430 24.66 -2.82 -4.40
N ASP A 431 24.52 -1.73 -5.17
CA ASP A 431 25.37 -0.55 -5.09
C ASP A 431 24.50 0.69 -4.80
N LEU A 432 24.66 1.28 -3.61
CA LEU A 432 23.91 2.47 -3.20
C LEU A 432 24.21 3.68 -4.09
N ALA A 433 25.33 3.69 -4.83
CA ALA A 433 25.60 4.74 -5.82
C ALA A 433 24.55 4.74 -6.96
N CYS A 434 23.89 3.61 -7.22
CA CYS A 434 22.77 3.55 -8.18
C CYS A 434 21.56 4.34 -7.71
N ALA A 435 21.41 4.62 -6.41
CA ALA A 435 20.32 5.43 -5.88
C ALA A 435 20.35 6.90 -6.37
N VAL A 436 21.46 7.36 -6.95
CA VAL A 436 21.54 8.68 -7.61
C VAL A 436 20.66 8.74 -8.86
N ASP A 437 20.40 7.61 -9.53
CA ASP A 437 19.46 7.52 -10.67
C ASP A 437 18.06 7.10 -10.21
N TYR A 438 17.70 7.36 -8.95
CA TYR A 438 16.36 7.07 -8.45
C TYR A 438 15.30 7.93 -9.17
N PRO A 439 14.14 7.36 -9.56
CA PRO A 439 13.72 5.97 -9.37
C PRO A 439 13.98 5.05 -10.58
N ASN A 440 14.78 5.48 -11.56
CA ASN A 440 15.06 4.69 -12.76
C ASN A 440 15.83 3.40 -12.43
N ALA A 441 16.71 3.43 -11.43
CA ALA A 441 17.41 2.23 -10.96
C ALA A 441 16.43 1.09 -10.61
N GLN A 442 15.28 1.41 -9.98
CA GLN A 442 14.28 0.41 -9.59
C GLN A 442 13.59 -0.25 -10.79
N VAL A 443 13.55 0.41 -11.96
CA VAL A 443 12.97 -0.21 -13.17
C VAL A 443 13.97 -1.06 -13.96
N THR A 444 15.27 -0.96 -13.64
CA THR A 444 16.34 -1.76 -14.27
C THR A 444 16.83 -2.90 -13.39
N GLU A 445 16.83 -2.71 -12.08
CA GLU A 445 17.27 -3.72 -11.11
C GLU A 445 16.21 -4.81 -10.92
N SER A 446 16.60 -6.03 -11.27
CA SER A 446 15.71 -7.19 -11.26
C SER A 446 15.58 -7.75 -9.86
N ILE A 447 14.39 -8.27 -9.52
CA ILE A 447 14.20 -9.13 -8.35
C ILE A 447 15.21 -10.29 -8.33
N HIS A 448 15.71 -10.57 -7.13
CA HIS A 448 16.72 -11.58 -6.85
C HIS A 448 16.10 -12.95 -6.62
N ASP A 449 16.88 -14.01 -6.85
CA ASP A 449 16.49 -15.39 -6.53
C ASP A 449 16.38 -15.57 -4.99
N PRO A 450 15.28 -16.11 -4.43
CA PRO A 450 14.14 -16.82 -5.07
C PRO A 450 12.84 -16.01 -5.19
N GLY A 451 12.90 -14.67 -5.21
CA GLY A 451 11.73 -13.78 -5.25
C GLY A 451 10.81 -13.94 -6.47
N GLN A 452 11.25 -14.66 -7.51
CA GLN A 452 10.47 -15.03 -8.68
C GLN A 452 9.55 -16.25 -8.49
N ALA A 453 9.62 -16.95 -7.36
CA ALA A 453 8.73 -18.07 -7.05
C ALA A 453 7.25 -17.68 -7.19
N TRP A 454 6.45 -18.53 -7.83
CA TRP A 454 5.03 -18.26 -8.09
C TRP A 454 4.18 -18.33 -6.84
N ASN A 455 4.49 -19.27 -5.95
CA ASN A 455 3.68 -19.57 -4.78
C ASN A 455 4.06 -18.72 -3.56
N ALA A 456 5.32 -18.30 -3.45
CA ALA A 456 5.77 -17.45 -2.35
C ALA A 456 5.16 -16.05 -2.43
N LEU A 457 4.97 -15.43 -1.27
CA LEU A 457 4.66 -14.01 -1.15
C LEU A 457 5.98 -13.22 -1.15
N THR A 458 6.29 -12.56 -2.27
CA THR A 458 7.50 -11.76 -2.47
C THR A 458 7.26 -10.33 -2.03
N ILE A 459 8.09 -9.84 -1.12
CA ILE A 459 7.93 -8.54 -0.47
C ILE A 459 8.97 -7.56 -1.00
N GLY A 460 8.49 -6.48 -1.62
CA GLY A 460 9.30 -5.30 -1.93
C GLY A 460 9.25 -4.27 -0.81
N ALA A 461 9.96 -3.17 -0.99
CA ALA A 461 9.99 -2.08 -0.03
C ALA A 461 9.41 -0.77 -0.58
N TYR A 462 8.56 -0.12 0.21
CA TYR A 462 8.21 1.30 0.06
C TYR A 462 8.66 2.04 1.32
N THR A 463 8.52 3.37 1.36
CA THR A 463 8.84 4.10 2.57
C THR A 463 7.92 5.28 2.86
N GLU A 464 7.60 5.43 4.13
CA GLU A 464 7.01 6.59 4.79
C GLU A 464 8.09 7.42 5.51
N LEU A 465 9.35 6.96 5.56
CA LEU A 465 10.43 7.64 6.30
C LEU A 465 11.14 8.61 5.35
N ASP A 466 10.81 9.90 5.46
CA ASP A 466 11.38 10.98 4.63
C ASP A 466 11.86 12.18 5.46
N VAL A 467 12.07 12.01 6.77
CA VAL A 467 12.52 13.09 7.65
C VAL A 467 13.88 12.76 8.23
N ILE A 468 14.88 13.62 7.97
CA ILE A 468 16.23 13.55 8.55
C ILE A 468 16.32 14.59 9.68
N LYS A 469 16.69 14.15 10.88
CA LYS A 469 16.81 14.99 12.08
C LYS A 469 18.24 15.08 12.59
N ASN A 470 19.07 14.10 12.28
CA ASN A 470 20.46 14.02 12.72
C ASN A 470 21.24 15.25 12.20
N GLU A 471 21.77 16.05 13.14
CA GLU A 471 22.51 17.27 12.82
C GLU A 471 23.76 17.01 11.97
N THR A 472 24.34 15.81 12.04
CA THR A 472 25.51 15.44 11.22
C THR A 472 25.16 15.25 9.74
N LEU A 473 23.89 15.01 9.44
CA LEU A 473 23.33 14.92 8.10
C LEU A 473 22.63 16.21 7.66
N ARG A 474 22.91 17.34 8.33
CA ARG A 474 22.33 18.64 7.95
C ARG A 474 22.70 18.98 6.51
N GLY A 475 21.68 19.19 5.68
CA GLY A 475 21.83 19.46 4.25
C GLY A 475 21.73 18.23 3.36
N PHE A 476 21.50 17.05 3.94
CA PHE A 476 21.07 15.87 3.20
C PHE A 476 19.54 15.89 3.06
N ASP A 477 19.06 15.37 1.94
CA ASP A 477 17.65 15.15 1.64
C ASP A 477 17.35 13.63 1.61
N PRO A 478 16.12 13.19 1.92
CA PRO A 478 15.73 11.80 1.66
C PRO A 478 15.68 11.52 0.15
N VAL A 479 16.07 10.32 -0.27
CA VAL A 479 16.00 9.92 -1.69
C VAL A 479 14.55 9.76 -2.17
N ALA A 480 13.73 9.06 -1.39
CA ALA A 480 12.30 8.92 -1.65
C ALA A 480 11.47 9.85 -0.77
N SER A 481 10.36 10.39 -1.28
CA SER A 481 9.35 11.06 -0.44
C SER A 481 8.44 10.03 0.25
N ALA A 482 7.76 10.41 1.33
CA ALA A 482 6.79 9.53 1.99
C ALA A 482 5.73 8.99 1.01
N GLY A 483 5.43 7.70 1.14
CA GLY A 483 4.50 6.98 0.28
C GLY A 483 5.09 6.59 -1.07
N GLN A 484 6.38 6.80 -1.34
CA GLN A 484 7.06 6.37 -2.57
C GLN A 484 7.79 5.03 -2.39
N LEU A 485 8.26 4.47 -3.50
CA LEU A 485 9.01 3.22 -3.50
C LEU A 485 10.37 3.39 -2.81
N SER A 486 10.79 2.42 -2.01
CA SER A 486 12.08 2.51 -1.32
C SER A 486 13.22 2.42 -2.34
N PRO A 487 14.30 3.22 -2.21
CA PRO A 487 15.45 3.14 -3.11
C PRO A 487 16.22 1.83 -2.99
N PHE A 488 15.94 1.01 -1.99
CA PHE A 488 16.57 -0.30 -1.82
C PHE A 488 15.96 -1.39 -2.69
N THR A 489 14.66 -1.31 -3.03
CA THR A 489 13.95 -2.46 -3.60
C THR A 489 14.31 -2.72 -5.06
N THR A 490 14.13 -3.96 -5.50
CA THR A 490 14.21 -4.38 -6.91
C THR A 490 12.82 -4.76 -7.46
N THR A 491 12.66 -4.88 -8.79
CA THR A 491 11.34 -5.06 -9.42
C THR A 491 11.33 -6.10 -10.56
N SER A 492 10.14 -6.44 -11.08
CA SER A 492 9.97 -7.37 -12.21
C SER A 492 9.76 -6.67 -13.56
N VAL A 493 9.96 -5.35 -13.65
CA VAL A 493 9.69 -4.57 -14.87
C VAL A 493 10.42 -5.13 -16.09
N ALA A 494 11.69 -5.53 -15.91
CA ALA A 494 12.55 -6.04 -16.97
C ALA A 494 12.23 -7.48 -17.41
N TRP A 495 11.27 -8.16 -16.78
CA TRP A 495 10.95 -9.56 -17.09
C TRP A 495 10.02 -9.67 -18.31
N ASP A 496 10.07 -10.79 -19.01
CA ASP A 496 9.09 -11.11 -20.06
C ASP A 496 7.65 -11.17 -19.48
N ASN A 497 6.64 -10.88 -20.29
CA ASN A 497 5.23 -10.91 -19.90
C ASN A 497 4.72 -12.31 -19.51
N LYS A 498 5.45 -13.38 -19.86
CA LYS A 498 5.12 -14.75 -19.45
C LYS A 498 5.47 -15.09 -17.99
N TRP A 499 6.32 -14.29 -17.35
CA TRP A 499 6.77 -14.48 -15.97
C TRP A 499 5.85 -13.76 -14.98
N PRO A 500 5.81 -14.17 -13.70
CA PRO A 500 4.88 -13.61 -12.74
C PRO A 500 5.21 -12.14 -12.46
N ASN A 501 4.19 -11.33 -12.13
CA ASN A 501 4.41 -9.96 -11.68
C ASN A 501 4.87 -10.00 -10.22
N LYS A 502 6.02 -9.40 -9.93
CA LYS A 502 6.63 -9.33 -8.60
C LYS A 502 7.21 -7.92 -8.34
N PRO A 503 7.29 -7.43 -7.09
CA PRO A 503 6.87 -8.09 -5.85
C PRO A 503 5.35 -8.26 -5.80
N ASP A 504 4.82 -9.05 -4.87
CA ASP A 504 3.38 -9.18 -4.69
C ASP A 504 2.81 -7.97 -3.94
N VAL A 505 3.53 -7.48 -2.94
CA VAL A 505 3.18 -6.29 -2.14
C VAL A 505 4.45 -5.57 -1.69
N VAL A 506 4.31 -4.33 -1.25
CA VAL A 506 5.41 -3.54 -0.68
C VAL A 506 5.09 -3.15 0.77
N LEU A 507 6.09 -3.23 1.66
CA LEU A 507 5.99 -2.79 3.06
C LEU A 507 7.15 -1.85 3.42
N GLU A 508 7.06 -1.17 4.57
CA GLU A 508 8.07 -0.21 5.01
C GLU A 508 9.45 -0.88 5.08
N GLY A 509 10.39 -0.37 4.28
CA GLY A 509 11.77 -0.84 4.23
C GLY A 509 12.78 0.29 4.40
N GLY A 510 12.36 1.48 4.82
CA GLY A 510 13.22 2.62 5.00
C GLY A 510 13.70 3.26 3.69
N ASN A 511 14.60 4.21 3.86
CA ASN A 511 15.02 5.15 2.83
C ASN A 511 16.53 5.45 2.93
N LEU A 512 17.05 6.17 1.95
CA LEU A 512 18.44 6.64 1.90
C LEU A 512 18.47 8.15 2.08
N SER A 513 19.57 8.63 2.65
CA SER A 513 19.93 10.04 2.66
C SER A 513 20.77 10.38 1.42
N TYR A 514 20.66 11.60 0.91
CA TYR A 514 21.34 12.07 -0.29
C TYR A 514 21.94 13.47 -0.05
N ASP A 515 23.21 13.65 -0.39
CA ASP A 515 23.95 14.90 -0.12
C ASP A 515 23.75 16.02 -1.18
N GLY A 516 22.93 15.77 -2.21
CA GLY A 516 22.75 16.69 -3.33
C GLY A 516 23.90 16.72 -4.35
N GLN A 517 24.98 15.97 -4.13
CA GLN A 517 26.21 15.99 -4.93
C GLN A 517 26.61 14.61 -5.50
N GLY A 518 25.81 13.58 -5.26
CA GLY A 518 26.01 12.25 -5.84
C GLY A 518 26.36 11.16 -4.81
N PHE A 519 26.25 11.44 -3.52
CA PHE A 519 26.47 10.47 -2.46
C PHE A 519 25.16 10.14 -1.74
N CYS A 520 24.81 8.85 -1.76
CA CYS A 520 23.69 8.30 -1.00
C CYS A 520 24.22 7.39 0.11
N ASP A 521 23.64 7.49 1.31
CA ASP A 521 24.01 6.63 2.44
C ASP A 521 22.80 6.29 3.32
N GLU A 522 22.93 5.17 4.03
CA GLU A 522 21.95 4.74 5.02
C GLU A 522 21.89 5.74 6.18
N SER A 523 20.68 5.97 6.69
CA SER A 523 20.47 6.83 7.85
C SER A 523 19.55 6.15 8.86
N GLU A 524 19.91 6.29 10.14
CA GLU A 524 19.08 5.82 11.25
C GLU A 524 17.74 6.55 11.30
N ASP A 525 17.68 7.81 10.84
CA ASP A 525 16.42 8.55 10.78
C ASP A 525 15.44 7.98 9.75
N LEU A 526 16.00 7.32 8.74
CA LEU A 526 15.32 6.78 7.59
C LEU A 526 15.18 5.24 7.66
N SER A 527 15.32 4.67 8.86
CA SER A 527 15.28 3.24 9.11
C SER A 527 14.24 2.88 10.17
N LEU A 528 13.77 1.64 10.16
CA LEU A 528 12.91 1.11 11.21
C LEU A 528 13.72 0.79 12.47
N LEU A 529 13.08 0.87 13.63
CA LEU A 529 13.66 0.44 14.91
C LEU A 529 13.48 -1.06 15.14
N SER A 530 14.54 -1.76 15.53
CA SER A 530 14.47 -3.18 15.92
C SER A 530 15.38 -3.55 17.09
N THR A 531 15.31 -4.80 17.54
CA THR A 531 16.15 -5.35 18.62
C THR A 531 17.57 -5.63 18.17
N PHE A 532 18.55 -5.32 19.03
CA PHE A 532 19.96 -5.55 18.73
C PHE A 532 20.48 -6.87 19.31
N TYR A 533 21.34 -7.56 18.55
CA TYR A 533 21.90 -8.86 18.92
C TYR A 533 22.89 -8.84 20.09
N ARG A 534 23.32 -7.67 20.58
CA ARG A 534 24.20 -7.54 21.76
C ARG A 534 23.58 -6.61 22.80
N PRO A 535 22.58 -7.07 23.58
CA PRO A 535 21.87 -6.26 24.59
C PRO A 535 22.78 -5.66 25.68
N THR A 536 23.99 -6.19 25.86
CA THR A 536 24.99 -5.61 26.78
C THR A 536 25.61 -4.31 26.25
N ILE A 537 25.55 -4.06 24.95
CA ILE A 537 26.07 -2.86 24.28
C ILE A 537 24.93 -1.87 24.01
N SER A 538 23.86 -2.35 23.36
CA SER A 538 22.64 -1.58 23.03
C SER A 538 21.46 -2.55 22.99
N HIS A 539 20.26 -2.11 23.33
CA HIS A 539 19.03 -2.90 23.15
C HIS A 539 18.43 -2.73 21.76
N PHE A 540 18.62 -1.56 21.15
CA PHE A 540 18.03 -1.24 19.85
C PHE A 540 19.07 -0.99 18.77
N SER A 541 18.67 -1.20 17.52
CA SER A 541 19.43 -0.91 16.31
C SER A 541 18.49 -0.60 15.15
N SER A 542 18.94 0.15 14.17
CA SER A 542 18.22 0.40 12.91
C SER A 542 18.16 -0.86 12.03
N HIS A 543 17.05 -1.02 11.31
CA HIS A 543 16.86 -2.02 10.26
C HIS A 543 16.10 -1.39 9.07
N ASN A 544 16.51 -1.71 7.86
CA ASN A 544 15.95 -1.16 6.62
C ASN A 544 15.98 -2.25 5.53
N MET A 545 15.80 -1.83 4.29
CA MET A 545 15.75 -2.64 3.08
C MET A 545 14.59 -3.65 3.05
N THR A 546 14.59 -4.54 2.05
CA THR A 546 13.54 -5.53 1.86
C THR A 546 13.48 -6.59 2.97
N SER A 547 14.53 -6.76 3.78
CA SER A 547 14.50 -7.65 4.95
C SER A 547 13.63 -7.12 6.07
N ALA A 548 13.68 -5.82 6.37
CA ALA A 548 12.75 -5.18 7.30
C ALA A 548 11.29 -5.30 6.82
N ALA A 549 11.05 -5.02 5.54
CA ALA A 549 9.72 -5.15 4.92
C ALA A 549 9.20 -6.60 4.99
N THR A 550 10.07 -7.59 4.75
CA THR A 550 9.73 -9.02 4.80
C THR A 550 9.38 -9.46 6.23
N ALA A 551 10.15 -9.03 7.23
CA ALA A 551 9.83 -9.30 8.63
C ALA A 551 8.48 -8.69 9.04
N ARG A 552 8.18 -7.48 8.56
CA ARG A 552 6.89 -6.81 8.80
C ARG A 552 5.73 -7.55 8.13
N ALA A 553 5.93 -8.11 6.94
CA ALA A 553 4.94 -8.95 6.26
C ALA A 553 4.66 -10.26 7.02
N ALA A 554 5.69 -10.87 7.60
CA ALA A 554 5.54 -12.06 8.44
C ALA A 554 4.77 -11.75 9.73
N TRP A 555 5.04 -10.61 10.36
CA TRP A 555 4.23 -10.12 11.48
C TRP A 555 2.75 -9.94 11.07
N LEU A 556 2.48 -9.28 9.94
CA LEU A 556 1.13 -9.09 9.41
C LEU A 556 0.41 -10.43 9.15
N ALA A 557 1.11 -11.40 8.55
CA ALA A 557 0.58 -12.74 8.33
C ALA A 557 0.20 -13.43 9.64
N ALA A 558 1.02 -13.28 10.69
CA ALA A 558 0.74 -13.83 12.01
C ALA A 558 -0.51 -13.19 12.64
N GLN A 559 -0.68 -11.87 12.49
CA GLN A 559 -1.90 -11.19 12.96
C GLN A 559 -3.16 -11.71 12.24
N ILE A 560 -3.09 -11.93 10.93
CA ILE A 560 -4.21 -12.49 10.15
C ILE A 560 -4.53 -13.91 10.59
N LYS A 561 -3.51 -14.75 10.79
CA LYS A 561 -3.68 -16.15 11.19
C LYS A 561 -4.19 -16.28 12.63
N ASP A 562 -3.75 -15.42 13.54
CA ASP A 562 -4.28 -15.37 14.91
C ASP A 562 -5.75 -14.97 14.92
N PHE A 563 -6.09 -13.95 14.14
CA PHE A 563 -7.46 -13.50 14.03
C PHE A 563 -8.35 -14.48 13.25
N TYR A 564 -7.81 -15.26 12.31
CA TYR A 564 -8.51 -16.31 11.57
C TYR A 564 -7.72 -17.64 11.58
N PRO A 565 -7.78 -18.42 12.68
CA PRO A 565 -6.94 -19.63 12.85
C PRO A 565 -7.15 -20.71 11.79
N GLU A 566 -8.36 -20.79 11.23
CA GLU A 566 -8.74 -21.79 10.21
C GLU A 566 -8.35 -21.40 8.76
N CYS A 567 -7.77 -20.21 8.55
CA CYS A 567 -7.35 -19.76 7.22
C CYS A 567 -6.28 -20.68 6.64
N TRP A 568 -6.43 -21.06 5.37
CA TRP A 568 -5.36 -21.72 4.61
C TRP A 568 -4.21 -20.75 4.36
N PRO A 569 -2.97 -21.24 4.13
CA PRO A 569 -1.84 -20.41 3.69
C PRO A 569 -2.19 -19.50 2.51
N GLU A 570 -2.89 -20.02 1.50
CA GLU A 570 -3.36 -19.29 0.33
C GLU A 570 -4.32 -18.16 0.70
N THR A 571 -5.13 -18.36 1.73
CA THR A 571 -6.08 -17.37 2.23
C THR A 571 -5.39 -16.26 3.01
N VAL A 572 -4.39 -16.58 3.83
CA VAL A 572 -3.55 -15.55 4.47
C VAL A 572 -2.85 -14.71 3.40
N ARG A 573 -2.24 -15.35 2.39
CA ARG A 573 -1.64 -14.68 1.23
C ARG A 573 -2.65 -13.80 0.50
N ALA A 574 -3.87 -14.32 0.28
CA ALA A 574 -4.95 -13.59 -0.38
C ALA A 574 -5.36 -12.35 0.41
N LEU A 575 -5.54 -12.45 1.74
CA LEU A 575 -5.96 -11.34 2.59
C LEU A 575 -4.91 -10.22 2.63
N ILE A 576 -3.61 -10.57 2.65
CA ILE A 576 -2.53 -9.57 2.54
C ILE A 576 -2.65 -8.80 1.22
N VAL A 577 -2.70 -9.49 0.09
CA VAL A 577 -2.84 -8.88 -1.24
C VAL A 577 -4.16 -8.14 -1.41
N HIS A 578 -5.25 -8.68 -0.88
CA HIS A 578 -6.59 -8.10 -0.97
C HIS A 578 -6.71 -6.83 -0.15
N SER A 579 -5.99 -6.74 0.97
CA SER A 579 -5.93 -5.54 1.80
C SER A 579 -5.02 -4.43 1.24
N ALA A 580 -4.26 -4.71 0.17
CA ALA A 580 -3.27 -3.79 -0.37
C ALA A 580 -3.87 -2.74 -1.31
N GLU A 581 -3.33 -1.53 -1.23
CA GLU A 581 -3.63 -0.40 -2.12
C GLU A 581 -2.35 0.35 -2.47
N TRP A 582 -2.30 0.92 -3.68
CA TRP A 582 -1.22 1.85 -4.05
C TRP A 582 -1.46 3.20 -3.37
N THR A 583 -0.45 3.68 -2.65
CA THR A 583 -0.37 5.05 -2.15
C THR A 583 -0.37 6.04 -3.32
N ASP A 584 -0.67 7.31 -3.03
CA ASP A 584 -0.61 8.34 -4.07
C ASP A 584 0.83 8.61 -4.51
N GLY A 585 1.81 8.54 -3.60
CA GLY A 585 3.24 8.61 -3.94
C GLY A 585 3.68 7.56 -4.97
N LEU A 586 3.26 6.30 -4.83
CA LEU A 586 3.58 5.24 -5.80
C LEU A 586 2.92 5.50 -7.16
N LYS A 587 1.67 6.02 -7.18
CA LYS A 587 0.98 6.37 -8.43
C LYS A 587 1.64 7.57 -9.10
N GLU A 588 1.95 8.63 -8.34
CA GLU A 588 2.63 9.81 -8.87
C GLU A 588 3.99 9.46 -9.49
N GLN A 589 4.70 8.51 -8.86
CA GLN A 589 6.02 8.09 -9.30
C GLN A 589 6.00 7.27 -10.60
N PHE A 590 5.02 6.37 -10.78
CA PHE A 590 5.07 5.38 -11.87
C PHE A 590 3.80 5.22 -12.71
N LEU A 591 2.66 5.82 -12.31
CA LEU A 591 1.40 5.74 -13.04
C LEU A 591 1.26 6.91 -14.02
N GLU A 592 1.84 6.75 -15.21
CA GLU A 592 1.84 7.77 -16.27
C GLU A 592 0.43 8.19 -16.74
N ASN A 593 -0.54 7.28 -16.68
CA ASN A 593 -1.93 7.51 -17.07
C ASN A 593 -2.84 6.36 -16.55
N GLN A 594 -4.15 6.49 -16.77
CA GLN A 594 -5.15 5.52 -16.34
C GLN A 594 -5.33 4.31 -17.29
N SER A 595 -4.36 4.02 -18.17
CA SER A 595 -4.44 2.87 -19.07
C SER A 595 -4.11 1.56 -18.37
N LYS A 596 -4.65 0.44 -18.89
CA LYS A 596 -4.31 -0.90 -18.40
C LYS A 596 -2.81 -1.20 -18.48
N THR A 597 -2.11 -0.65 -19.49
CA THR A 597 -0.66 -0.82 -19.64
C THR A 597 0.11 -0.12 -18.54
N ALA A 598 -0.29 1.10 -18.17
CA ALA A 598 0.33 1.84 -17.06
C ALA A 598 0.11 1.12 -15.72
N TYR A 599 -1.11 0.61 -15.47
CA TYR A 599 -1.38 -0.22 -14.28
C TYR A 599 -0.62 -1.55 -14.28
N ALA A 600 -0.44 -2.20 -15.44
CA ALA A 600 0.37 -3.42 -15.54
C ALA A 600 1.85 -3.15 -15.23
N LYS A 601 2.38 -1.99 -15.65
CA LYS A 601 3.74 -1.54 -15.28
C LYS A 601 3.82 -1.25 -13.78
N LEU A 602 2.86 -0.53 -13.20
CA LEU A 602 2.79 -0.25 -11.77
C LEU A 602 2.76 -1.54 -10.93
N LEU A 603 1.98 -2.53 -11.36
CA LEU A 603 1.93 -3.86 -10.72
C LEU A 603 3.28 -4.57 -10.69
N ARG A 604 4.11 -4.41 -11.74
CA ARG A 604 5.46 -4.98 -11.82
C ARG A 604 6.50 -4.26 -10.97
N ILE A 605 6.18 -3.04 -10.50
CA ILE A 605 7.06 -2.22 -9.68
C ILE A 605 6.70 -2.38 -8.21
N CYS A 606 5.42 -2.19 -7.89
CA CYS A 606 4.94 -2.03 -6.51
C CYS A 606 4.06 -3.20 -6.04
N GLY A 607 3.89 -4.25 -6.86
CA GLY A 607 2.90 -5.28 -6.60
C GLY A 607 1.49 -4.70 -6.52
N TYR A 608 0.65 -5.28 -5.67
CA TYR A 608 -0.69 -4.79 -5.38
C TYR A 608 -0.71 -3.59 -4.42
N GLY A 609 0.45 -3.05 -4.06
CA GLY A 609 0.61 -1.89 -3.18
C GLY A 609 0.90 -2.26 -1.72
N VAL A 610 0.50 -1.38 -0.81
CA VAL A 610 0.77 -1.47 0.63
C VAL A 610 -0.42 -2.13 1.34
N PRO A 611 -0.24 -3.31 1.97
CA PRO A 611 -1.27 -3.97 2.78
C PRO A 611 -1.69 -3.11 3.98
N ASP A 612 -2.95 -3.21 4.38
CA ASP A 612 -3.46 -2.59 5.60
C ASP A 612 -4.01 -3.65 6.56
N LEU A 613 -3.52 -3.65 7.80
CA LEU A 613 -3.92 -4.62 8.81
C LEU A 613 -5.43 -4.56 9.10
N SER A 614 -6.00 -3.36 9.19
CA SER A 614 -7.43 -3.23 9.51
C SER A 614 -8.30 -3.80 8.39
N ARG A 615 -7.97 -3.57 7.12
CA ARG A 615 -8.65 -4.13 5.95
C ARG A 615 -8.45 -5.64 5.82
N ALA A 616 -7.29 -6.16 6.24
CA ALA A 616 -6.99 -7.59 6.22
C ALA A 616 -7.75 -8.37 7.32
N LEU A 617 -8.12 -7.70 8.41
CA LEU A 617 -8.79 -8.32 9.55
C LEU A 617 -10.30 -8.07 9.58
N TYR A 618 -10.75 -6.90 9.12
CA TYR A 618 -12.10 -6.44 9.38
C TYR A 618 -12.83 -6.02 8.11
N SER A 619 -14.09 -6.43 8.05
CA SER A 619 -15.11 -5.75 7.28
C SER A 619 -15.64 -4.55 8.04
N ALA A 620 -16.21 -3.60 7.33
CA ALA A 620 -16.86 -2.41 7.84
C ALA A 620 -18.33 -2.37 7.37
N GLU A 621 -19.13 -1.48 7.95
CA GLU A 621 -20.51 -1.26 7.51
C GLU A 621 -20.63 -0.96 6.01
N ASN A 622 -19.59 -0.37 5.43
CA ASN A 622 -19.50 0.01 4.02
C ASN A 622 -18.43 -0.79 3.24
N SER A 623 -17.83 -1.84 3.82
CA SER A 623 -16.81 -2.66 3.16
C SER A 623 -16.90 -4.11 3.61
N LEU A 624 -17.48 -4.97 2.78
CA LEU A 624 -17.68 -6.39 3.09
C LEU A 624 -16.62 -7.23 2.38
N THR A 625 -15.97 -8.11 3.14
CA THR A 625 -15.04 -9.12 2.60
C THR A 625 -15.68 -10.50 2.79
N LEU A 626 -15.85 -11.20 1.68
CA LEU A 626 -16.30 -12.60 1.64
C LEU A 626 -15.10 -13.48 1.34
N VAL A 627 -14.91 -14.53 2.12
CA VAL A 627 -13.80 -15.48 1.96
C VAL A 627 -14.38 -16.86 1.65
N SER A 628 -13.83 -17.52 0.63
CA SER A 628 -14.15 -18.91 0.31
C SER A 628 -12.87 -19.70 0.08
N GLN A 629 -12.83 -20.91 0.62
CA GLN A 629 -11.74 -21.87 0.46
C GLN A 629 -12.30 -23.13 -0.18
N ALA A 630 -11.77 -23.52 -1.35
CA ALA A 630 -12.23 -24.70 -2.07
C ALA A 630 -11.12 -25.27 -2.95
N TYR A 631 -11.10 -26.60 -3.09
CA TYR A 631 -10.25 -27.29 -4.06
C TYR A 631 -10.93 -27.33 -5.42
N ILE A 632 -10.19 -27.04 -6.50
CA ILE A 632 -10.69 -27.05 -7.88
C ILE A 632 -9.71 -27.79 -8.79
N GLN A 633 -10.22 -28.62 -9.70
CA GLN A 633 -9.43 -29.25 -10.77
C GLN A 633 -9.81 -28.60 -12.12
N PRO A 634 -9.19 -27.47 -12.50
CA PRO A 634 -9.62 -26.68 -13.66
C PRO A 634 -9.37 -27.39 -15.00
N TYR A 635 -8.46 -28.36 -15.02
CA TYR A 635 -8.10 -29.11 -16.21
C TYR A 635 -8.10 -30.61 -15.96
N GLU A 636 -8.54 -31.37 -16.95
CA GLU A 636 -8.41 -32.81 -16.97
C GLU A 636 -7.77 -33.29 -18.27
N LYS A 637 -7.10 -34.45 -18.20
CA LYS A 637 -6.52 -35.09 -19.39
C LYS A 637 -7.65 -35.63 -20.26
N LYS A 638 -7.60 -35.40 -21.57
CA LYS A 638 -8.61 -35.94 -22.49
C LYS A 638 -8.58 -37.47 -22.46
N SER A 639 -9.75 -38.08 -22.30
CA SER A 639 -9.93 -39.54 -22.31
C SER A 639 -9.61 -40.18 -23.67
N SER A 640 -9.70 -39.42 -24.76
CA SER A 640 -9.28 -39.82 -26.11
C SER A 640 -8.44 -38.74 -26.77
N GLY A 641 -7.21 -39.09 -27.20
CA GLY A 641 -6.26 -38.19 -27.87
C GLY A 641 -5.16 -37.65 -26.96
N SER A 642 -4.36 -36.71 -27.48
CA SER A 642 -3.34 -35.99 -26.70
C SER A 642 -3.85 -34.61 -26.25
N GLY A 643 -3.53 -34.22 -25.01
CA GLY A 643 -3.79 -32.89 -24.44
C GLY A 643 -4.79 -32.85 -23.29
N TYR A 644 -4.95 -31.66 -22.72
CA TYR A 644 -5.88 -31.36 -21.62
C TYR A 644 -7.11 -30.61 -22.13
N ARG A 645 -8.21 -30.64 -21.37
CA ARG A 645 -9.40 -29.81 -21.58
C ARG A 645 -9.79 -29.14 -20.27
N THR A 646 -10.54 -28.04 -20.35
CA THR A 646 -11.20 -27.45 -19.19
C THR A 646 -12.12 -28.48 -18.54
N ASN A 647 -12.11 -28.55 -17.22
CA ASN A 647 -12.92 -29.44 -16.42
C ASN A 647 -13.84 -28.61 -15.53
N ASP A 648 -13.42 -28.33 -14.30
CA ASP A 648 -14.27 -27.70 -13.29
C ASP A 648 -14.32 -26.19 -13.43
N MET A 649 -15.51 -25.64 -13.22
CA MET A 649 -15.78 -24.23 -12.94
C MET A 649 -16.62 -24.17 -11.66
N HIS A 650 -16.17 -23.35 -10.72
CA HIS A 650 -16.89 -23.07 -9.49
C HIS A 650 -17.81 -21.87 -9.67
N LEU A 651 -19.09 -22.04 -9.36
CA LEU A 651 -20.06 -20.96 -9.21
C LEU A 651 -20.29 -20.72 -7.71
N TYR A 652 -20.11 -19.47 -7.30
CA TYR A 652 -20.31 -19.03 -5.92
C TYR A 652 -21.61 -18.24 -5.84
N ASP A 653 -22.57 -18.75 -5.09
CA ASP A 653 -23.73 -17.98 -4.68
C ASP A 653 -23.31 -17.10 -3.49
N LEU A 654 -23.05 -15.83 -3.79
CA LEU A 654 -22.68 -14.87 -2.77
C LEU A 654 -23.91 -14.54 -1.92
N PRO A 655 -23.82 -14.53 -0.57
CA PRO A 655 -24.92 -14.24 0.33
C PRO A 655 -25.21 -12.74 0.36
N TRP A 656 -25.40 -12.16 -0.82
CA TRP A 656 -25.69 -10.76 -0.99
C TRP A 656 -27.09 -10.49 -0.45
N PRO A 657 -27.24 -9.55 0.50
CA PRO A 657 -28.54 -9.12 0.96
C PRO A 657 -29.18 -8.31 -0.18
N LYS A 658 -29.84 -9.01 -1.10
CA LYS A 658 -30.40 -8.44 -2.34
C LYS A 658 -31.28 -7.24 -2.03
N GLU A 659 -32.11 -7.34 -0.99
CA GLU A 659 -32.97 -6.27 -0.53
C GLU A 659 -32.18 -5.05 -0.06
N VAL A 660 -31.04 -5.25 0.63
CA VAL A 660 -30.17 -4.17 1.08
C VAL A 660 -29.45 -3.53 -0.11
N LEU A 661 -28.90 -4.33 -1.03
CA LEU A 661 -28.25 -3.82 -2.24
C LEU A 661 -29.23 -3.07 -3.15
N LEU A 662 -30.47 -3.55 -3.29
CA LEU A 662 -31.54 -2.87 -4.02
C LEU A 662 -32.07 -1.63 -3.27
N ALA A 663 -31.94 -1.59 -1.95
CA ALA A 663 -32.31 -0.45 -1.12
C ALA A 663 -31.20 0.60 -0.99
N LEU A 664 -29.96 0.29 -1.41
CA LEU A 664 -28.92 1.30 -1.54
C LEU A 664 -29.47 2.39 -2.46
N PRO A 665 -29.36 3.68 -2.08
CA PRO A 665 -29.53 4.79 -2.99
C PRO A 665 -28.80 4.42 -4.26
N PRO A 666 -29.46 4.48 -5.42
CA PRO A 666 -28.86 3.78 -6.53
C PRO A 666 -27.57 4.55 -6.97
N ASP A 667 -27.24 5.74 -6.41
CA ASP A 667 -25.91 6.40 -6.41
C ASP A 667 -24.74 5.76 -5.69
N ILE A 668 -24.96 4.76 -4.88
CA ILE A 668 -23.84 4.22 -4.13
C ILE A 668 -22.90 3.48 -5.08
N LYS A 669 -21.68 4.02 -5.24
CA LYS A 669 -20.62 3.30 -5.97
C LYS A 669 -20.27 2.04 -5.22
N VAL A 670 -20.41 0.91 -5.89
CA VAL A 670 -19.97 -0.37 -5.34
C VAL A 670 -18.73 -0.81 -6.09
N ASN A 671 -17.61 -0.84 -5.39
CA ASN A 671 -16.40 -1.46 -5.90
C ASN A 671 -16.41 -2.95 -5.52
N MET A 672 -16.18 -3.82 -6.50
CA MET A 672 -15.94 -5.24 -6.27
C MET A 672 -14.48 -5.58 -6.58
N LYS A 673 -13.72 -5.91 -5.54
CA LYS A 673 -12.37 -6.47 -5.65
C LYS A 673 -12.48 -8.00 -5.55
N VAL A 674 -11.84 -8.71 -6.49
CA VAL A 674 -11.75 -10.17 -6.47
C VAL A 674 -10.28 -10.56 -6.43
N THR A 675 -9.90 -11.33 -5.41
CA THR A 675 -8.54 -11.89 -5.28
C THR A 675 -8.63 -13.39 -5.36
N LEU A 676 -7.98 -13.97 -6.37
CA LEU A 676 -7.82 -15.41 -6.52
C LEU A 676 -6.41 -15.79 -6.07
N SER A 677 -6.31 -16.69 -5.09
CA SER A 677 -5.05 -17.19 -4.55
C SER A 677 -5.08 -18.71 -4.55
N TYR A 678 -4.12 -19.32 -5.22
CA TYR A 678 -3.94 -20.78 -5.30
C TYR A 678 -2.44 -21.09 -5.37
N PHE A 679 -2.04 -22.26 -4.91
CA PHE A 679 -0.69 -22.77 -5.16
C PHE A 679 -0.67 -23.65 -6.41
N VAL A 680 0.37 -23.48 -7.21
CA VAL A 680 0.64 -24.28 -8.40
C VAL A 680 1.69 -25.34 -8.11
N GLU A 681 1.50 -26.56 -8.62
CA GLU A 681 2.55 -27.57 -8.60
C GLU A 681 3.76 -27.10 -9.44
N PRO A 682 5.00 -27.36 -8.99
CA PRO A 682 6.20 -26.89 -9.68
C PRO A 682 6.39 -27.63 -11.00
N GLY A 683 6.57 -26.90 -12.11
CA GLY A 683 6.94 -27.43 -13.42
C GLY A 683 8.28 -26.88 -13.90
N PRO A 684 9.43 -27.36 -13.37
CA PRO A 684 10.75 -26.75 -13.63
C PRO A 684 11.35 -27.06 -15.01
N GLY A 685 10.68 -27.82 -15.88
CA GLY A 685 11.16 -28.17 -17.21
C GLY A 685 10.82 -27.13 -18.28
N GLU A 686 11.78 -26.77 -19.15
CA GLU A 686 11.58 -25.88 -20.31
C GLU A 686 10.75 -26.50 -21.46
N ILE A 687 10.12 -27.66 -21.26
CA ILE A 687 9.40 -28.37 -22.32
C ILE A 687 8.02 -27.71 -22.55
N GLY A 688 7.95 -26.82 -23.56
CA GLY A 688 6.71 -26.62 -24.32
C GLY A 688 5.86 -25.38 -24.03
N TRP A 689 6.48 -24.24 -23.68
CA TRP A 689 5.75 -22.96 -23.53
C TRP A 689 5.09 -22.45 -24.82
N GLU A 690 5.52 -22.93 -26.00
CA GLU A 690 4.96 -22.49 -27.29
C GLU A 690 3.80 -23.36 -27.83
N ASN A 691 3.59 -24.59 -27.36
CA ASN A 691 2.42 -25.40 -27.74
C ASN A 691 2.25 -26.67 -26.89
N ARG A 692 0.99 -26.96 -26.53
CA ARG A 692 0.47 -28.15 -25.79
C ARG A 692 0.82 -28.30 -24.29
N TYR A 693 1.76 -27.53 -23.75
CA TYR A 693 2.10 -27.53 -22.31
C TYR A 693 2.07 -26.11 -21.71
N ARG A 694 0.99 -25.38 -21.99
CA ARG A 694 0.71 -24.14 -21.26
C ARG A 694 0.19 -24.51 -19.87
N TYR A 695 0.77 -23.89 -18.84
CA TYR A 695 0.19 -23.79 -17.49
C TYR A 695 -1.29 -23.39 -17.55
#